data_AF-A0A4R2DUW4-F1
#
_entry.id   AF-A0A4R2DUW4-F1
#
_cell.length_a   1.000
_cell.length_b   1.000
_cell.length_c   1.000
_cell.angle_alpha   90.00
_cell.angle_beta   90.00
_cell.angle_gamma   90.00
#
_symmetry.space_group_name_H-M   'P 1'
#
loop_
_entity.id
_entity.type
_entity.pdbx_description
1 polymer ?
#
loop_
_entity_poly.entity_id
_entity_poly.type
_entity_poly.pdbx_seq_one_letter_code
_entity_poly.pdbx_strand_id
1 'polypeptide(L)'
;ISFNYLGRVSAADVPEELAAIGWAPTDALGKLDVVQDADMPANAAVDINAVVSDGPDGPQLGANIAFPEGLLDHDDVDELSAHWIAALSALAKYATGPDAGGLTPSDLPLVDLDQTEIEHWEHRYPSLGDVWPLSPLQSGLLFHASMTDESHVDVYTMQAVLDLEGAVDAERLRAAGQALLDRYPNLRTAFVTDDEGNSVQLVLDEVELPWKQVDLGDMPAERREAELTEVLAAEQARRFDMETAPLMRFLLVKAAEDRYHLAVTSHHILLDGWSMPLLMQDLMALYVLRGDQSLLPRVRSYRNFLSWLSEQNRDDSLDAWADTLRGLEEPTILAPVVRDADNDTIAKVSVLYDSERTARLTTLAGHLGVTVNTLVQAAWAVLAGRLTGRNDVVFGATVSGRPADLPGVESMVGLFINTLPVRVNADPDESVEALLTRLQAEQAGLLDHHYVGLSDIEQRAGTPIGFDSLLVFESYPIDREALSDAAGSIDGMTITGVGVKDATHYPITLLTVADTAIDFTFKYLERFFDEAAVSRVSEQFVRVLDAFVADPDSAVGEIDLLGADEAARIVEESGPVTPVVTSAARTLATVLGEVIEEDPSAPALAVPADAATGEEGREFSYRELDERSSQLARVLIARGVGTGDVVAIAMPRSVASVVAQWAVAKTGAALAVVDPQRWATTLPAGAVLGLTVDAVTAGEPVGDWFVVDDEDIAGDIAAMPADPVTYADRVRPVEPSDPAVVLDSRTLSNAELVDLLAALRHRYSMTYESRSAAVSRAGVDGAGARALALEQLLVTATGAVVVFVPEGVVDGEDLDGVLYNEWVTHVHLPASSLQTLEPGLEDLAVVVLVDEAPAGVLAQWRSAHQVHVASDQH
;
A
#
# COMPACT_ATOMS: atom_id res chain seq x y z
N ILE A 1 -56.16 5.41 -5.75
CA ILE A 1 -56.98 4.18 -5.75
C ILE A 1 -56.93 3.64 -4.33
N SER A 2 -58.08 3.37 -3.72
CA SER A 2 -58.21 2.65 -2.46
C SER A 2 -58.49 1.19 -2.77
N PHE A 3 -57.82 0.27 -2.09
CA PHE A 3 -58.09 -1.17 -2.20
C PHE A 3 -58.23 -1.77 -0.80
N ASN A 4 -59.34 -2.46 -0.58
CA ASN A 4 -59.66 -3.08 0.69
C ASN A 4 -60.09 -4.54 0.46
N TYR A 5 -59.34 -5.48 1.04
CA TYR A 5 -59.66 -6.90 0.97
C TYR A 5 -60.30 -7.37 2.28
N LEU A 6 -61.59 -7.72 2.20
CA LEU A 6 -62.43 -8.10 3.35
C LEU A 6 -62.20 -9.56 3.81
N GLY A 7 -61.28 -10.29 3.18
CA GLY A 7 -60.99 -11.69 3.48
C GLY A 7 -61.92 -12.67 2.79
N ARG A 8 -61.97 -13.91 3.31
CA ARG A 8 -62.83 -14.99 2.82
C ARG A 8 -63.99 -15.21 3.78
N VAL A 9 -65.22 -15.18 3.26
CA VAL A 9 -66.44 -15.43 4.02
C VAL A 9 -66.95 -16.83 3.69
N SER A 10 -66.86 -17.74 4.65
CA SER A 10 -67.43 -19.10 4.60
C SER A 10 -68.57 -19.21 5.60
N ALA A 11 -69.75 -19.63 5.16
CA ALA A 11 -70.88 -19.94 6.06
C ALA A 11 -70.68 -21.25 6.84
N ALA A 12 -69.63 -22.04 6.52
CA ALA A 12 -69.43 -23.38 7.06
C ALA A 12 -68.62 -23.44 8.37
N ASP A 13 -67.94 -22.35 8.76
CA ASP A 13 -67.00 -22.33 9.90
C ASP A 13 -67.45 -21.47 11.10
N VAL A 14 -68.75 -21.18 11.23
CA VAL A 14 -69.27 -20.43 12.39
C VAL A 14 -69.55 -21.39 13.55
N PRO A 15 -68.88 -21.26 14.71
CA PRO A 15 -69.19 -22.04 15.91
C PRO A 15 -70.67 -21.85 16.29
N GLU A 16 -71.38 -22.93 16.67
CA GLU A 16 -72.81 -22.89 17.04
C GLU A 16 -73.16 -21.81 18.08
N GLU A 17 -72.19 -21.44 18.92
CA GLU A 17 -72.31 -20.41 19.96
C GLU A 17 -72.47 -18.98 19.42
N LEU A 18 -71.93 -18.67 18.23
CA LEU A 18 -72.02 -17.36 17.57
C LEU A 18 -73.30 -17.20 16.73
N ALA A 19 -73.84 -18.31 16.19
CA ALA A 19 -75.11 -18.31 15.45
C ALA A 19 -76.30 -17.92 16.33
N ALA A 20 -76.23 -18.18 17.65
CA ALA A 20 -77.26 -17.81 18.62
C ALA A 20 -77.32 -16.31 18.95
N ILE A 21 -76.29 -15.53 18.62
CA ILE A 21 -76.16 -14.10 18.94
C ILE A 21 -76.70 -13.20 17.80
N GLY A 22 -77.23 -13.79 16.72
CA GLY A 22 -77.84 -13.04 15.62
C GLY A 22 -76.85 -12.33 14.69
N TRP A 23 -75.56 -12.62 14.81
CA TRP A 23 -74.50 -12.13 13.92
C TRP A 23 -73.87 -13.30 13.16
N ALA A 24 -74.67 -13.96 12.33
CA ALA A 24 -74.19 -14.94 11.36
C ALA A 24 -74.03 -14.24 10.00
N PRO A 25 -72.89 -14.40 9.30
CA PRO A 25 -72.78 -14.00 7.90
C PRO A 25 -73.88 -14.69 7.12
N THR A 26 -74.72 -13.91 6.43
CA THR A 26 -75.71 -14.46 5.50
C THR A 26 -75.13 -14.43 4.10
N ASP A 27 -75.63 -15.28 3.20
CA ASP A 27 -75.28 -15.31 1.76
C ASP A 27 -75.44 -13.94 1.07
N ALA A 28 -76.08 -12.96 1.74
CA ALA A 28 -76.23 -11.58 1.30
C ALA A 28 -74.92 -10.75 1.30
N LEU A 29 -73.84 -11.19 1.96
CA LEU A 29 -72.54 -10.51 1.92
C LEU A 29 -71.85 -10.56 0.55
N GLY A 30 -72.30 -11.43 -0.37
CA GLY A 30 -71.77 -11.54 -1.73
C GLY A 30 -72.16 -10.40 -2.67
N LYS A 31 -73.10 -9.52 -2.29
CA LYS A 31 -73.40 -8.28 -3.03
C LYS A 31 -72.97 -7.09 -2.21
N LEU A 32 -71.78 -6.57 -2.51
CA LEU A 32 -71.21 -5.35 -1.90
C LEU A 32 -71.93 -4.07 -2.34
N ASP A 33 -73.22 -4.10 -2.65
CA ASP A 33 -73.99 -2.93 -3.10
C ASP A 33 -74.40 -2.05 -1.90
N VAL A 34 -73.47 -1.22 -1.40
CA VAL A 34 -73.80 -0.16 -0.46
C VAL A 34 -74.08 1.11 -1.25
N VAL A 35 -75.33 1.58 -1.25
CA VAL A 35 -75.68 2.91 -1.79
C VAL A 35 -74.99 3.95 -0.92
N GLN A 36 -73.95 4.60 -1.44
CA GLN A 36 -73.28 5.70 -0.75
C GLN A 36 -74.11 6.98 -0.83
N ASP A 37 -74.10 7.76 0.25
CA ASP A 37 -74.77 9.05 0.30
C ASP A 37 -74.06 10.03 -0.66
N ALA A 38 -74.83 10.67 -1.54
CA ALA A 38 -74.30 11.59 -2.55
C ALA A 38 -73.66 12.86 -1.93
N ASP A 39 -73.98 13.18 -0.68
CA ASP A 39 -73.37 14.29 0.06
C ASP A 39 -72.08 13.89 0.80
N MET A 40 -71.66 12.62 0.75
CA MET A 40 -70.45 12.13 1.40
C MET A 40 -69.20 12.39 0.53
N PRO A 41 -68.11 12.94 1.09
CA PRO A 41 -66.87 13.09 0.35
C PRO A 41 -66.31 11.73 -0.07
N ALA A 42 -65.93 11.59 -1.34
CA ALA A 42 -65.25 10.40 -1.81
C ALA A 42 -63.83 10.32 -1.21
N ASN A 43 -63.50 9.20 -0.56
CA ASN A 43 -62.21 8.99 0.09
C ASN A 43 -61.07 8.73 -0.92
N ALA A 44 -61.40 8.29 -2.14
CA ALA A 44 -60.47 8.06 -3.23
C ALA A 44 -61.17 8.26 -4.58
N ALA A 45 -60.38 8.45 -5.65
CA ALA A 45 -60.91 8.54 -7.03
C ALA A 45 -61.52 7.22 -7.52
N VAL A 46 -60.98 6.09 -7.06
CA VAL A 46 -61.49 4.73 -7.28
C VAL A 46 -61.33 4.01 -5.95
N ASP A 47 -62.39 3.38 -5.44
CA ASP A 47 -62.42 2.60 -4.22
C ASP A 47 -62.85 1.16 -4.54
N ILE A 48 -61.97 0.20 -4.29
CA ILE A 48 -62.16 -1.21 -4.63
C ILE A 48 -62.30 -1.99 -3.33
N ASN A 49 -63.47 -2.57 -3.10
CA ASN A 49 -63.71 -3.49 -1.99
C ASN A 49 -63.85 -4.90 -2.54
N ALA A 50 -62.93 -5.80 -2.15
CA ALA A 50 -62.86 -7.17 -2.65
C ALA A 50 -63.11 -8.19 -1.52
N VAL A 51 -63.78 -9.30 -1.84
CA VAL A 51 -64.09 -10.37 -0.90
C VAL A 51 -64.09 -11.72 -1.62
N VAL A 52 -63.60 -12.77 -0.96
CA VAL A 52 -63.75 -14.14 -1.47
C VAL A 52 -64.98 -14.78 -0.83
N SER A 53 -65.88 -15.28 -1.66
CA SER A 53 -67.05 -16.07 -1.25
C SER A 53 -66.96 -17.49 -1.81
N ASP A 54 -67.38 -18.49 -1.03
CA ASP A 54 -67.42 -19.86 -1.51
C ASP A 54 -68.63 -20.08 -2.44
N GLY A 55 -68.35 -20.33 -3.72
CA GLY A 55 -69.34 -20.65 -4.74
C GLY A 55 -69.44 -22.16 -5.03
N PRO A 56 -70.44 -22.59 -5.82
CA PRO A 56 -70.65 -24.00 -6.17
C PRO A 56 -69.48 -24.63 -6.94
N ASP A 57 -68.67 -23.81 -7.62
CA ASP A 57 -67.50 -24.24 -8.39
C ASP A 57 -66.16 -23.94 -7.66
N GLY A 58 -66.23 -23.58 -6.37
CA GLY A 58 -65.08 -23.19 -5.55
C GLY A 58 -65.09 -21.72 -5.13
N PRO A 59 -64.02 -21.24 -4.48
CA PRO A 59 -63.91 -19.85 -4.02
C PRO A 59 -63.94 -18.87 -5.21
N GLN A 60 -64.75 -17.83 -5.12
CA GLN A 60 -64.90 -16.78 -6.12
C GLN A 60 -64.53 -15.43 -5.49
N LEU A 61 -63.62 -14.69 -6.13
CA LEU A 61 -63.30 -13.31 -5.75
C LEU A 61 -64.33 -12.38 -6.40
N GLY A 62 -65.11 -11.69 -5.58
CA GLY A 62 -65.96 -10.58 -6.00
C GLY A 62 -65.31 -9.25 -5.59
N ALA A 63 -65.49 -8.22 -6.41
CA ALA A 63 -65.17 -6.86 -5.98
C ALA A 63 -66.23 -5.86 -6.43
N ASN A 64 -66.40 -4.83 -5.62
CA ASN A 64 -67.14 -3.62 -5.98
C ASN A 64 -66.14 -2.48 -6.17
N ILE A 65 -66.24 -1.81 -7.32
CA ILE A 65 -65.45 -0.65 -7.68
C ILE A 65 -66.38 0.57 -7.64
N ALA A 66 -66.19 1.42 -6.65
CA ALA A 66 -66.93 2.68 -6.49
C ALA A 66 -66.07 3.87 -6.92
N PHE A 67 -66.69 4.84 -7.59
CA PHE A 67 -66.01 6.04 -8.09
C PHE A 67 -66.98 7.23 -8.19
N PRO A 68 -66.49 8.48 -8.09
CA PRO A 68 -67.33 9.66 -8.30
C PRO A 68 -67.57 9.91 -9.80
N GLU A 69 -68.84 9.89 -10.24
CA GLU A 69 -69.22 10.11 -11.65
C GLU A 69 -68.80 11.48 -12.23
N GLY A 70 -68.47 12.46 -11.37
CA GLY A 70 -67.94 13.75 -11.79
C GLY A 70 -66.43 13.75 -12.08
N LEU A 71 -65.72 12.68 -11.73
CA LEU A 71 -64.26 12.56 -11.86
C LEU A 71 -63.83 11.52 -12.90
N LEU A 72 -64.57 10.40 -13.00
CA LEU A 72 -64.30 9.30 -13.93
C LEU A 72 -65.59 8.89 -14.66
N ASP A 73 -65.48 8.50 -15.93
CA ASP A 73 -66.59 7.95 -16.72
C ASP A 73 -66.77 6.46 -16.42
N HIS A 74 -67.98 5.95 -16.60
CA HIS A 74 -68.29 4.53 -16.48
C HIS A 74 -67.48 3.70 -17.48
N ASP A 75 -67.28 4.19 -18.71
CA ASP A 75 -66.51 3.48 -19.74
C ASP A 75 -65.04 3.24 -19.29
N ASP A 76 -64.40 4.23 -18.66
CA ASP A 76 -63.02 4.13 -18.16
C ASP A 76 -62.91 3.11 -17.00
N VAL A 77 -63.91 3.07 -16.13
CA VAL A 77 -63.94 2.14 -14.98
C VAL A 77 -64.31 0.72 -15.41
N ASP A 78 -65.17 0.57 -16.41
CA ASP A 78 -65.46 -0.72 -17.04
C ASP A 78 -64.23 -1.30 -17.73
N GLU A 79 -63.45 -0.45 -18.43
CA GLU A 79 -62.17 -0.84 -19.03
C GLU A 79 -61.16 -1.28 -17.95
N LEU A 80 -61.01 -0.50 -16.86
CA LEU A 80 -60.18 -0.88 -15.70
C LEU A 80 -60.64 -2.23 -15.11
N SER A 81 -61.94 -2.42 -14.94
CA SER A 81 -62.52 -3.65 -14.37
C SER A 81 -62.24 -4.86 -15.27
N ALA A 82 -62.37 -4.69 -16.59
CA ALA A 82 -62.07 -5.73 -17.56
C ALA A 82 -60.59 -6.11 -17.55
N HIS A 83 -59.69 -5.12 -17.50
CA HIS A 83 -58.25 -5.35 -17.37
C HIS A 83 -57.89 -6.04 -16.05
N TRP A 84 -58.51 -5.63 -14.94
CA TRP A 84 -58.29 -6.23 -13.63
C TRP A 84 -58.73 -7.69 -13.59
N ILE A 85 -59.92 -8.01 -14.13
CA ILE A 85 -60.40 -9.40 -14.26
C ILE A 85 -59.48 -10.21 -15.17
N ALA A 86 -59.05 -9.65 -16.30
CA ALA A 86 -58.15 -10.34 -17.22
C ALA A 86 -56.80 -10.67 -16.56
N ALA A 87 -56.21 -9.72 -15.84
CA ALA A 87 -54.96 -9.91 -15.11
C ALA A 87 -55.10 -10.96 -13.99
N LEU A 88 -56.14 -10.87 -13.16
CA LEU A 88 -56.40 -11.84 -12.10
C LEU A 88 -56.69 -13.24 -12.65
N SER A 89 -57.41 -13.33 -13.77
CA SER A 89 -57.68 -14.61 -14.43
C SER A 89 -56.40 -15.22 -15.02
N ALA A 90 -55.51 -14.39 -15.57
CA ALA A 90 -54.20 -14.83 -16.05
C ALA A 90 -53.33 -15.34 -14.89
N LEU A 91 -53.28 -14.61 -13.76
CA LEU A 91 -52.56 -15.01 -12.54
C LEU A 91 -53.13 -16.30 -11.94
N ALA A 92 -54.46 -16.43 -11.84
CA ALA A 92 -55.09 -17.65 -11.34
C ALA A 92 -54.80 -18.86 -12.25
N LYS A 93 -54.79 -18.66 -13.57
CA LYS A 93 -54.41 -19.71 -14.52
C LYS A 93 -52.93 -20.09 -14.38
N TYR A 94 -52.04 -19.10 -14.28
CA TYR A 94 -50.61 -19.31 -14.06
C TYR A 94 -50.36 -20.09 -12.76
N ALA A 95 -50.99 -19.70 -11.64
CA ALA A 95 -50.86 -20.34 -10.34
C ALA A 95 -51.30 -21.82 -10.28
N THR A 96 -52.00 -22.30 -11.31
CA THR A 96 -52.41 -23.71 -11.43
C THR A 96 -51.55 -24.51 -12.42
N GLY A 97 -50.62 -23.85 -13.10
CA GLY A 97 -49.67 -24.47 -14.03
C GLY A 97 -48.57 -25.26 -13.30
N PRO A 98 -47.91 -26.20 -13.99
CA PRO A 98 -46.72 -26.88 -13.45
C PRO A 98 -45.53 -25.93 -13.27
N ASP A 99 -45.51 -24.81 -14.01
CA ASP A 99 -44.51 -23.74 -13.92
C ASP A 99 -44.92 -22.68 -12.87
N ALA A 100 -45.96 -22.95 -12.05
CA ALA A 100 -46.40 -22.04 -11.01
C ALA A 100 -45.41 -22.01 -9.84
N GLY A 101 -45.03 -20.80 -9.43
CA GLY A 101 -44.04 -20.56 -8.39
C GLY A 101 -42.91 -19.69 -8.92
N GLY A 102 -41.80 -19.70 -8.19
CA GLY A 102 -40.61 -18.93 -8.50
C GLY A 102 -40.64 -17.50 -7.97
N LEU A 103 -39.47 -16.90 -7.94
CA LEU A 103 -39.22 -15.53 -7.52
C LEU A 103 -39.58 -14.57 -8.65
N THR A 104 -40.06 -13.40 -8.27
CA THR A 104 -40.26 -12.25 -9.17
C THR A 104 -39.33 -11.12 -8.76
N PRO A 105 -39.07 -10.11 -9.61
CA PRO A 105 -38.29 -8.94 -9.23
C PRO A 105 -38.81 -8.25 -7.95
N SER A 106 -40.10 -8.35 -7.65
CA SER A 106 -40.69 -7.78 -6.43
C SER A 106 -40.32 -8.55 -5.15
N ASP A 107 -39.91 -9.82 -5.28
CA ASP A 107 -39.44 -10.64 -4.16
C ASP A 107 -37.96 -10.37 -3.83
N LEU A 108 -37.23 -9.74 -4.76
CA LEU A 108 -35.79 -9.48 -4.70
C LEU A 108 -35.45 -7.97 -4.66
N PRO A 109 -35.98 -7.18 -3.70
CA PRO A 109 -35.94 -5.72 -3.75
C PRO A 109 -34.55 -5.09 -3.54
N LEU A 110 -33.52 -5.88 -3.23
CA LEU A 110 -32.16 -5.38 -2.98
C LEU A 110 -31.29 -5.31 -4.25
N VAL A 111 -31.79 -5.86 -5.35
CA VAL A 111 -31.10 -5.92 -6.65
C VAL A 111 -32.12 -5.59 -7.75
N ASP A 112 -31.66 -4.96 -8.83
CA ASP A 112 -32.50 -4.70 -10.00
C ASP A 112 -32.26 -5.81 -11.01
N LEU A 113 -33.21 -6.73 -11.13
CA LEU A 113 -33.11 -7.94 -11.97
C LEU A 113 -34.34 -8.07 -12.86
N ASP A 114 -34.12 -8.58 -14.07
CA ASP A 114 -35.22 -8.99 -14.92
C ASP A 114 -35.71 -10.43 -14.60
N GLN A 115 -36.93 -10.75 -15.04
CA GLN A 115 -37.52 -12.06 -14.77
C GLN A 115 -36.77 -13.22 -15.45
N THR A 116 -36.14 -12.98 -16.60
CA THR A 116 -35.43 -14.01 -17.37
C THR A 116 -34.19 -14.48 -16.63
N GLU A 117 -33.46 -13.53 -16.03
CA GLU A 117 -32.28 -13.82 -15.23
C GLU A 117 -32.62 -14.59 -13.96
N ILE A 118 -33.70 -14.19 -13.27
CA ILE A 118 -34.21 -14.93 -12.11
C ILE A 118 -34.52 -16.38 -12.48
N GLU A 119 -35.27 -16.60 -13.56
CA GLU A 119 -35.62 -17.94 -14.05
C GLU A 119 -34.37 -18.76 -14.43
N HIS A 120 -33.33 -18.12 -14.99
CA HIS A 120 -32.06 -18.77 -15.30
C HIS A 120 -31.35 -19.24 -14.03
N TRP A 121 -31.29 -18.40 -13.00
CA TRP A 121 -30.69 -18.78 -11.72
C TRP A 121 -31.51 -19.82 -10.97
N GLU A 122 -32.84 -19.76 -10.98
CA GLU A 122 -33.68 -20.80 -10.39
C GLU A 122 -33.48 -22.16 -11.07
N HIS A 123 -33.22 -22.17 -12.39
CA HIS A 123 -32.88 -23.40 -13.09
C HIS A 123 -31.52 -23.97 -12.69
N ARG A 124 -30.51 -23.10 -12.52
CA ARG A 124 -29.14 -23.50 -12.15
C ARG A 124 -29.01 -23.81 -10.65
N TYR A 125 -29.79 -23.13 -9.82
CA TYR A 125 -29.80 -23.19 -8.36
C TYR A 125 -31.24 -23.44 -7.86
N PRO A 126 -31.72 -24.70 -7.86
CA PRO A 126 -33.12 -25.00 -7.57
C PRO A 126 -33.60 -24.64 -6.16
N SER A 127 -32.68 -24.40 -5.22
CA SER A 127 -32.97 -23.94 -3.86
C SER A 127 -32.78 -22.44 -3.66
N LEU A 128 -32.73 -21.64 -4.74
CA LEU A 128 -32.63 -20.18 -4.65
C LEU A 128 -33.81 -19.61 -3.84
N GLY A 129 -33.49 -18.91 -2.75
CA GLY A 129 -34.48 -18.29 -1.86
C GLY A 129 -34.43 -16.75 -1.86
N ASP A 130 -33.28 -16.15 -2.14
CA ASP A 130 -33.10 -14.69 -2.19
C ASP A 130 -31.85 -14.33 -3.00
N VAL A 131 -31.74 -13.07 -3.43
CA VAL A 131 -30.58 -12.51 -4.14
C VAL A 131 -30.18 -11.19 -3.50
N TRP A 132 -28.91 -11.08 -3.11
CA TRP A 132 -28.40 -9.90 -2.42
C TRP A 132 -27.26 -9.21 -3.21
N PRO A 133 -27.11 -7.88 -3.10
CA PRO A 133 -25.92 -7.20 -3.60
C PRO A 133 -24.70 -7.55 -2.74
N LEU A 134 -23.49 -7.32 -3.25
CA LEU A 134 -22.27 -7.44 -2.46
C LEU A 134 -22.04 -6.17 -1.63
N SER A 135 -21.49 -6.32 -0.42
CA SER A 135 -20.86 -5.19 0.26
C SER A 135 -19.55 -4.80 -0.45
N PRO A 136 -19.04 -3.56 -0.27
CA PRO A 136 -17.88 -3.11 -1.04
C PRO A 136 -16.64 -3.98 -0.86
N LEU A 137 -16.38 -4.46 0.35
CA LEU A 137 -15.25 -5.36 0.58
C LEU A 137 -15.50 -6.74 -0.06
N GLN A 138 -16.72 -7.27 -0.05
CA GLN A 138 -17.04 -8.53 -0.73
C GLN A 138 -16.70 -8.45 -2.22
N SER A 139 -16.99 -7.32 -2.88
CA SER A 139 -16.65 -7.10 -4.29
C SER A 139 -15.14 -7.15 -4.54
N GLY A 140 -14.35 -6.48 -3.69
CA GLY A 140 -12.89 -6.52 -3.76
C GLY A 140 -12.31 -7.92 -3.53
N LEU A 141 -12.84 -8.66 -2.54
CA LEU A 141 -12.42 -10.03 -2.27
C LEU A 141 -12.74 -10.99 -3.42
N LEU A 142 -13.94 -10.86 -4.02
CA LEU A 142 -14.36 -11.68 -5.15
C LEU A 142 -13.46 -11.43 -6.37
N PHE A 143 -13.11 -10.17 -6.63
CA PHE A 143 -12.17 -9.79 -7.68
C PHE A 143 -10.81 -10.47 -7.47
N HIS A 144 -10.22 -10.41 -6.28
CA HIS A 144 -8.96 -11.08 -5.99
C HIS A 144 -9.05 -12.60 -6.10
N ALA A 145 -10.13 -13.21 -5.61
CA ALA A 145 -10.36 -14.65 -5.74
C ALA A 145 -10.42 -15.09 -7.22
N SER A 146 -11.03 -14.26 -8.09
CA SER A 146 -11.13 -14.53 -9.54
C SER A 146 -9.81 -14.35 -10.31
N MET A 147 -8.87 -13.55 -9.80
CA MET A 147 -7.61 -13.21 -10.46
C MET A 147 -6.42 -14.08 -10.05
N THR A 148 -6.55 -14.77 -8.93
CA THR A 148 -5.47 -15.60 -8.41
C THR A 148 -5.35 -16.87 -9.27
N ASP A 149 -4.33 -16.95 -10.12
CA ASP A 149 -4.05 -18.12 -10.99
C ASP A 149 -3.96 -19.42 -10.15
N GLU A 150 -4.24 -20.58 -10.76
CA GLU A 150 -4.31 -21.90 -10.08
C GLU A 150 -3.02 -22.26 -9.32
N SER A 151 -1.89 -21.59 -9.63
CA SER A 151 -0.58 -21.80 -9.01
C SER A 151 -0.34 -21.09 -7.67
N HIS A 152 -1.19 -20.13 -7.26
CA HIS A 152 -1.00 -19.37 -6.03
C HIS A 152 -1.98 -19.79 -4.91
N VAL A 153 -1.71 -19.44 -3.65
CA VAL A 153 -2.63 -19.71 -2.53
C VAL A 153 -3.68 -18.61 -2.48
N ASP A 154 -4.95 -18.96 -2.34
CA ASP A 154 -6.00 -17.98 -2.03
C ASP A 154 -5.86 -17.51 -0.59
N VAL A 155 -5.34 -16.29 -0.43
CA VAL A 155 -5.05 -15.65 0.86
C VAL A 155 -6.30 -15.36 1.70
N TYR A 156 -7.51 -15.47 1.12
CA TYR A 156 -8.77 -15.22 1.83
C TYR A 156 -9.45 -16.51 2.31
N THR A 157 -8.79 -17.67 2.16
CA THR A 157 -9.22 -18.89 2.83
C THR A 157 -8.73 -18.90 4.28
N MET A 158 -9.68 -18.75 5.22
CA MET A 158 -9.41 -18.79 6.66
C MET A 158 -9.59 -20.21 7.19
N GLN A 159 -8.72 -20.61 8.12
CA GLN A 159 -8.87 -21.88 8.85
C GLN A 159 -8.67 -21.65 10.35
N ALA A 160 -9.71 -21.98 11.11
CA ALA A 160 -9.64 -22.11 12.56
C ALA A 160 -9.60 -23.59 12.95
N VAL A 161 -8.65 -23.96 13.81
CA VAL A 161 -8.50 -25.32 14.33
C VAL A 161 -8.78 -25.30 15.83
N LEU A 162 -9.81 -26.04 16.25
CA LEU A 162 -10.13 -26.26 17.65
C LEU A 162 -9.53 -27.58 18.13
N ASP A 163 -8.75 -27.53 19.20
CA ASP A 163 -8.25 -28.72 19.88
C ASP A 163 -9.28 -29.18 20.90
N LEU A 164 -9.73 -30.43 20.75
CA LEU A 164 -10.81 -31.02 21.53
C LEU A 164 -10.29 -32.25 22.27
N GLU A 165 -10.57 -32.33 23.57
CA GLU A 165 -10.24 -33.47 24.41
C GLU A 165 -11.49 -34.11 25.03
N GLY A 166 -11.43 -35.41 25.29
CA GLY A 166 -12.48 -36.18 25.97
C GLY A 166 -13.46 -36.88 25.03
N ALA A 167 -14.74 -36.93 25.43
CA ALA A 167 -15.80 -37.66 24.72
C ALA A 167 -16.42 -36.80 23.61
N VAL A 168 -15.74 -36.73 22.47
CA VAL A 168 -16.21 -36.01 21.27
C VAL A 168 -17.17 -36.87 20.45
N ASP A 169 -18.39 -36.38 20.22
CA ASP A 169 -19.38 -37.01 19.33
C ASP A 169 -19.35 -36.35 17.94
N ALA A 170 -18.77 -37.05 16.97
CA ALA A 170 -18.61 -36.55 15.61
C ALA A 170 -19.94 -36.28 14.88
N GLU A 171 -20.97 -37.12 15.08
CA GLU A 171 -22.28 -36.91 14.44
C GLU A 171 -22.99 -35.70 15.02
N ARG A 172 -22.83 -35.48 16.34
CA ARG A 172 -23.38 -34.30 17.00
C ARG A 172 -22.67 -33.02 16.56
N LEU A 173 -21.36 -33.04 16.36
CA LEU A 173 -20.62 -31.91 15.77
C LEU A 173 -21.07 -31.64 14.33
N ARG A 174 -21.26 -32.69 13.52
CA ARG A 174 -21.78 -32.56 12.15
C ARG A 174 -23.18 -31.94 12.13
N ALA A 175 -24.08 -32.42 12.98
CA ALA A 175 -25.43 -31.88 13.12
C ALA A 175 -25.43 -30.42 13.62
N ALA A 176 -24.54 -30.07 14.55
CA ALA A 176 -24.36 -28.70 15.02
C ALA A 176 -23.87 -27.77 13.90
N GLY A 177 -22.89 -28.22 13.10
CA GLY A 177 -22.41 -27.47 11.94
C GLY A 177 -23.48 -27.28 10.87
N GLN A 178 -24.30 -28.29 10.59
CA GLN A 178 -25.44 -28.15 9.66
C GLN A 178 -26.44 -27.12 10.17
N ALA A 179 -26.84 -27.22 11.45
CA ALA A 179 -27.75 -26.26 12.05
C ALA A 179 -27.20 -24.83 12.06
N LEU A 180 -25.87 -24.68 12.10
CA LEU A 180 -25.19 -23.39 12.00
C LEU A 180 -25.33 -22.78 10.58
N LEU A 181 -25.14 -23.57 9.52
CA LEU A 181 -25.38 -23.14 8.14
C LEU A 181 -26.84 -22.75 7.92
N ASP A 182 -27.77 -23.54 8.43
CA ASP A 182 -29.21 -23.29 8.28
C ASP A 182 -29.61 -21.97 8.97
N ARG A 183 -29.03 -21.70 10.14
CA ARG A 183 -29.28 -20.51 10.98
C ARG A 183 -28.86 -19.20 10.33
N TYR A 184 -27.77 -19.20 9.55
CA TYR A 184 -27.15 -18.01 8.98
C TYR A 184 -27.22 -18.03 7.45
N PRO A 185 -28.16 -17.29 6.82
CA PRO A 185 -28.36 -17.41 5.37
C PRO A 185 -27.14 -16.94 4.55
N ASN A 186 -26.34 -16.01 5.07
CA ASN A 186 -25.08 -15.60 4.43
C ASN A 186 -24.03 -16.72 4.36
N LEU A 187 -24.16 -17.82 5.10
CA LEU A 187 -23.25 -18.98 4.96
C LEU A 187 -23.68 -19.93 3.82
N ARG A 188 -24.88 -19.74 3.29
CA ARG A 188 -25.48 -20.52 2.20
C ARG A 188 -25.47 -19.77 0.86
N THR A 189 -24.57 -18.79 0.73
CA THR A 189 -24.49 -17.97 -0.47
C THR A 189 -23.47 -18.49 -1.49
N ALA A 190 -23.84 -18.47 -2.76
CA ALA A 190 -22.94 -18.52 -3.90
C ALA A 190 -22.77 -17.10 -4.48
N PHE A 191 -21.64 -16.81 -5.11
CA PHE A 191 -21.34 -15.53 -5.74
C PHE A 191 -21.28 -15.73 -7.25
N VAL A 192 -22.15 -15.04 -7.97
CA VAL A 192 -22.24 -15.12 -9.44
C VAL A 192 -22.20 -13.73 -10.04
N THR A 193 -22.04 -13.67 -11.36
CA THR A 193 -22.15 -12.42 -12.12
C THR A 193 -23.43 -12.47 -12.94
N ASP A 194 -24.16 -11.36 -12.96
CA ASP A 194 -25.35 -11.16 -13.79
C ASP A 194 -24.98 -10.94 -15.27
N ASP A 195 -25.99 -10.90 -16.14
CA ASP A 195 -25.80 -10.68 -17.58
C ASP A 195 -25.24 -9.28 -17.92
N GLU A 196 -25.35 -8.31 -17.00
CA GLU A 196 -24.81 -6.96 -17.12
C GLU A 196 -23.36 -6.82 -16.63
N GLY A 197 -22.83 -7.86 -15.95
CA GLY A 197 -21.48 -7.89 -15.40
C GLY A 197 -21.38 -7.49 -13.92
N ASN A 198 -22.49 -7.28 -13.21
CA ASN A 198 -22.49 -7.01 -11.77
C ASN A 198 -22.47 -8.32 -10.98
N SER A 199 -21.72 -8.34 -9.89
CA SER A 199 -21.70 -9.49 -8.99
C SER A 199 -22.87 -9.45 -8.01
N VAL A 200 -23.46 -10.62 -7.73
CA VAL A 200 -24.54 -10.81 -6.75
C VAL A 200 -24.29 -12.04 -5.86
N GLN A 201 -24.98 -12.10 -4.72
CA GLN A 201 -25.00 -13.24 -3.82
C GLN A 201 -26.33 -13.99 -3.98
N LEU A 202 -26.27 -15.25 -4.41
CA LEU A 202 -27.42 -16.14 -4.46
C LEU A 202 -27.56 -16.88 -3.13
N VAL A 203 -28.63 -16.61 -2.38
CA VAL A 203 -28.90 -17.24 -1.08
C VAL A 203 -29.71 -18.50 -1.30
N LEU A 204 -29.16 -19.65 -0.89
CA LEU A 204 -29.81 -20.94 -1.09
C LEU A 204 -30.52 -21.41 0.19
N ASP A 205 -31.77 -21.84 0.08
CA ASP A 205 -32.60 -22.34 1.18
C ASP A 205 -32.08 -23.67 1.76
N GLU A 206 -31.54 -24.53 0.91
CA GLU A 206 -31.02 -25.85 1.30
C GLU A 206 -29.58 -26.03 0.80
N VAL A 207 -28.66 -26.25 1.74
CA VAL A 207 -27.25 -26.53 1.48
C VAL A 207 -26.73 -27.54 2.51
N GLU A 208 -26.08 -28.62 2.07
CA GLU A 208 -25.46 -29.60 2.96
C GLU A 208 -24.06 -29.14 3.39
N LEU A 209 -23.74 -29.25 4.68
CA LEU A 209 -22.39 -28.98 5.19
C LEU A 209 -21.37 -29.98 4.62
N PRO A 210 -20.33 -29.51 3.90
CA PRO A 210 -19.22 -30.37 3.52
C PRO A 210 -18.44 -30.81 4.77
N TRP A 211 -18.57 -32.09 5.13
CA TRP A 211 -17.97 -32.69 6.31
C TRP A 211 -17.00 -33.80 5.94
N LYS A 212 -15.79 -33.75 6.50
CA LYS A 212 -14.76 -34.79 6.35
C LYS A 212 -14.27 -35.24 7.71
N GLN A 213 -14.00 -36.54 7.84
CA GLN A 213 -13.41 -37.12 9.05
C GLN A 213 -12.17 -37.94 8.70
N VAL A 214 -11.10 -37.78 9.47
CA VAL A 214 -9.83 -38.51 9.32
C VAL A 214 -9.44 -39.10 10.67
N ASP A 215 -9.04 -40.37 10.71
CA ASP A 215 -8.54 -41.04 11.92
C ASP A 215 -7.04 -41.30 11.78
N LEU A 216 -6.25 -40.63 12.64
CA LEU A 216 -4.80 -40.79 12.75
C LEU A 216 -4.41 -41.55 14.03
N GLY A 217 -5.38 -42.00 14.83
CA GLY A 217 -5.15 -42.65 16.12
C GLY A 217 -4.33 -43.94 16.02
N ASP A 218 -4.49 -44.68 14.92
CA ASP A 218 -3.76 -45.93 14.66
C ASP A 218 -2.34 -45.71 14.11
N MET A 219 -1.94 -44.47 13.81
CA MET A 219 -0.59 -44.16 13.33
C MET A 219 0.43 -44.10 14.48
N PRO A 220 1.72 -44.44 14.23
CA PRO A 220 2.81 -44.21 15.19
C PRO A 220 2.93 -42.72 15.56
N ALA A 221 3.22 -42.45 16.84
CA ALA A 221 3.25 -41.08 17.38
C ALA A 221 4.26 -40.17 16.64
N GLU A 222 5.38 -40.73 16.18
CA GLU A 222 6.44 -40.00 15.48
C GLU A 222 6.02 -39.51 14.07
N ARG A 223 5.02 -40.15 13.45
CA ARG A 223 4.48 -39.74 12.15
C ARG A 223 3.18 -38.95 12.24
N ARG A 224 2.45 -39.13 13.34
CA ARG A 224 1.12 -38.55 13.54
C ARG A 224 1.11 -37.03 13.48
N GLU A 225 2.09 -36.37 14.10
CA GLU A 225 2.18 -34.91 14.13
C GLU A 225 2.44 -34.31 12.75
N ALA A 226 3.35 -34.94 11.99
CA ALA A 226 3.63 -34.54 10.62
C ALA A 226 2.41 -34.73 9.72
N GLU A 227 1.71 -35.86 9.85
CA GLU A 227 0.49 -36.14 9.10
C GLU A 227 -0.65 -35.18 9.46
N LEU A 228 -0.84 -34.87 10.75
CA LEU A 228 -1.82 -33.88 11.20
C LEU A 228 -1.55 -32.53 10.54
N THR A 229 -0.30 -32.08 10.56
CA THR A 229 0.12 -30.82 9.92
C THR A 229 -0.17 -30.84 8.42
N GLU A 230 0.16 -31.93 7.72
CA GLU A 230 -0.07 -32.10 6.29
C GLU A 230 -1.57 -32.11 5.95
N VAL A 231 -2.39 -32.84 6.72
CA VAL A 231 -3.84 -32.94 6.54
C VAL A 231 -4.52 -31.58 6.73
N LEU A 232 -4.14 -30.83 7.76
CA LEU A 232 -4.67 -29.47 8.01
C LEU A 232 -4.26 -28.49 6.91
N ALA A 233 -2.98 -28.53 6.50
CA ALA A 233 -2.47 -27.67 5.42
C ALA A 233 -3.11 -27.99 4.07
N ALA A 234 -3.29 -29.27 3.73
CA ALA A 234 -3.98 -29.68 2.52
C ALA A 234 -5.46 -29.26 2.53
N GLU A 235 -6.11 -29.32 3.69
CA GLU A 235 -7.47 -28.82 3.84
C GLU A 235 -7.53 -27.30 3.71
N GLN A 236 -6.54 -26.56 4.19
CA GLN A 236 -6.47 -25.09 4.01
C GLN A 236 -6.23 -24.70 2.54
N ALA A 237 -5.32 -25.40 1.86
CA ALA A 237 -4.91 -25.09 0.49
C ALA A 237 -5.99 -25.39 -0.57
N ARG A 238 -7.00 -26.19 -0.24
CA ARG A 238 -8.09 -26.53 -1.17
C ARG A 238 -8.96 -25.30 -1.42
N ARG A 239 -8.98 -24.78 -2.65
CA ARG A 239 -9.77 -23.58 -2.98
C ARG A 239 -11.28 -23.82 -2.88
N PHE A 240 -12.01 -22.73 -2.69
CA PHE A 240 -13.45 -22.69 -2.88
C PHE A 240 -13.78 -22.28 -4.32
N ASP A 241 -14.84 -22.85 -4.85
CA ASP A 241 -15.49 -22.35 -6.06
C ASP A 241 -16.53 -21.31 -5.63
N MET A 242 -16.35 -20.06 -6.02
CA MET A 242 -17.20 -18.95 -5.60
C MET A 242 -18.65 -19.12 -6.07
N GLU A 243 -18.87 -19.84 -7.17
CA GLU A 243 -20.21 -20.09 -7.73
C GLU A 243 -20.95 -21.26 -7.06
N THR A 244 -20.31 -21.95 -6.09
CA THR A 244 -20.84 -23.16 -5.44
C THR A 244 -20.90 -22.99 -3.92
N ALA A 245 -22.11 -22.80 -3.38
CA ALA A 245 -22.33 -22.79 -1.93
C ALA A 245 -22.24 -24.21 -1.31
N PRO A 246 -21.79 -24.33 -0.05
CA PRO A 246 -21.33 -23.26 0.84
C PRO A 246 -19.82 -23.02 0.72
N LEU A 247 -19.38 -21.79 0.91
CA LEU A 247 -17.94 -21.46 1.01
C LEU A 247 -17.38 -21.71 2.43
N MET A 248 -17.84 -22.79 3.07
CA MET A 248 -17.47 -23.23 4.41
C MET A 248 -17.48 -24.77 4.49
N ARG A 249 -16.53 -25.35 5.21
CA ARG A 249 -16.41 -26.81 5.37
C ARG A 249 -15.68 -27.21 6.64
N PHE A 250 -15.96 -28.42 7.11
CA PHE A 250 -15.50 -28.92 8.40
C PHE A 250 -14.69 -30.20 8.21
N LEU A 251 -13.53 -30.26 8.87
CA LEU A 251 -12.68 -31.44 8.94
C LEU A 251 -12.45 -31.81 10.40
N LEU A 252 -12.88 -33.01 10.80
CA LEU A 252 -12.60 -33.57 12.11
C LEU A 252 -11.46 -34.60 12.00
N VAL A 253 -10.34 -34.32 12.65
CA VAL A 253 -9.20 -35.24 12.74
C VAL A 253 -9.16 -35.86 14.12
N LYS A 254 -9.20 -37.18 14.22
CA LYS A 254 -8.96 -37.91 15.46
C LYS A 254 -7.48 -38.22 15.60
N ALA A 255 -6.79 -37.56 16.52
CA ALA A 255 -5.36 -37.77 16.78
C ALA A 255 -5.10 -38.87 17.84
N ALA A 256 -6.02 -39.09 18.77
CA ALA A 256 -5.96 -40.19 19.73
C ALA A 256 -7.36 -40.66 20.12
N GLU A 257 -7.48 -41.60 21.06
CA GLU A 257 -8.79 -42.09 21.55
C GLU A 257 -9.67 -40.94 22.09
N ASP A 258 -9.03 -39.97 22.76
CA ASP A 258 -9.63 -38.85 23.49
C ASP A 258 -9.13 -37.48 22.99
N ARG A 259 -8.48 -37.39 21.83
CA ARG A 259 -7.96 -36.14 21.27
C ARG A 259 -8.33 -35.96 19.81
N TYR A 260 -8.95 -34.82 19.51
CA TYR A 260 -9.47 -34.46 18.21
C TYR A 260 -9.08 -33.03 17.84
N HIS A 261 -9.01 -32.76 16.56
CA HIS A 261 -8.84 -31.42 16.00
C HIS A 261 -9.99 -31.16 15.04
N LEU A 262 -10.78 -30.11 15.29
CA LEU A 262 -11.83 -29.67 14.38
C LEU A 262 -11.33 -28.46 13.60
N ALA A 263 -11.06 -28.64 12.33
CA ALA A 263 -10.74 -27.54 11.41
C ALA A 263 -12.04 -27.03 10.75
N VAL A 264 -12.33 -25.75 10.99
CA VAL A 264 -13.39 -24.99 10.32
C VAL A 264 -12.71 -24.11 9.29
N THR A 265 -12.92 -24.41 8.01
CA THR A 265 -12.33 -23.67 6.89
C THR A 265 -13.43 -22.93 6.14
N SER A 266 -13.24 -21.64 5.89
CA SER A 266 -14.23 -20.80 5.20
C SER A 266 -13.56 -19.69 4.40
N HIS A 267 -14.21 -19.22 3.34
CA HIS A 267 -13.76 -18.02 2.64
C HIS A 267 -14.16 -16.76 3.42
N HIS A 268 -13.23 -15.82 3.55
CA HIS A 268 -13.41 -14.54 4.25
C HIS A 268 -14.56 -13.69 3.67
N ILE A 269 -15.04 -13.96 2.46
CA ILE A 269 -16.17 -13.24 1.85
C ILE A 269 -17.49 -13.44 2.63
N LEU A 270 -17.59 -14.52 3.42
CA LEU A 270 -18.79 -14.86 4.19
C LEU A 270 -18.83 -14.20 5.59
N LEU A 271 -17.66 -14.01 6.20
CA LEU A 271 -17.53 -13.65 7.62
C LEU A 271 -16.24 -12.89 7.92
N ASP A 272 -16.30 -11.99 8.89
CA ASP A 272 -15.17 -11.25 9.43
C ASP A 272 -14.65 -11.79 10.77
N GLY A 273 -13.53 -11.24 11.24
CA GLY A 273 -12.93 -11.60 12.54
C GLY A 273 -13.84 -11.33 13.74
N TRP A 274 -14.78 -10.37 13.65
CA TRP A 274 -15.81 -10.15 14.68
C TRP A 274 -16.84 -11.30 14.70
N SER A 275 -17.22 -11.79 13.53
CA SER A 275 -18.24 -12.82 13.35
C SER A 275 -17.75 -14.21 13.77
N MET A 276 -16.44 -14.48 13.67
CA MET A 276 -15.89 -15.81 13.94
C MET A 276 -16.07 -16.28 15.39
N PRO A 277 -15.78 -15.48 16.44
CA PRO A 277 -16.09 -15.84 17.82
C PRO A 277 -17.59 -16.11 18.07
N LEU A 278 -18.48 -15.30 17.48
CA LEU A 278 -19.93 -15.49 17.59
C LEU A 278 -20.37 -16.81 16.95
N LEU A 279 -19.82 -17.11 15.77
CA LEU A 279 -20.06 -18.36 15.05
C LEU A 279 -19.60 -19.57 15.87
N MET A 280 -18.42 -19.49 16.50
CA MET A 280 -17.90 -20.56 17.35
C MET A 280 -18.73 -20.74 18.63
N GLN A 281 -19.19 -19.67 19.25
CA GLN A 281 -20.09 -19.72 20.40
C GLN A 281 -21.40 -20.44 20.04
N ASP A 282 -22.02 -20.08 18.92
CA ASP A 282 -23.24 -20.73 18.43
C ASP A 282 -23.01 -22.19 18.04
N LEU A 283 -21.87 -22.53 17.44
CA LEU A 283 -21.51 -23.92 17.13
C LEU A 283 -21.44 -24.77 18.41
N MET A 284 -20.79 -24.28 19.46
CA MET A 284 -20.71 -25.00 20.73
C MET A 284 -22.08 -25.10 21.43
N ALA A 285 -22.90 -24.05 21.37
CA ALA A 285 -24.25 -24.10 21.89
C ALA A 285 -25.12 -25.10 21.11
N LEU A 286 -25.04 -25.13 19.78
CA LEU A 286 -25.73 -26.10 18.93
C LEU A 286 -25.25 -27.53 19.16
N TYR A 287 -23.96 -27.72 19.47
CA TYR A 287 -23.48 -29.02 19.93
C TYR A 287 -24.24 -29.42 21.19
N VAL A 288 -24.27 -28.59 22.24
CA VAL A 288 -25.04 -28.88 23.47
C VAL A 288 -26.52 -29.17 23.17
N LEU A 289 -27.13 -28.39 22.29
CA LEU A 289 -28.55 -28.49 21.93
C LEU A 289 -28.87 -29.57 20.89
N ARG A 290 -27.86 -30.34 20.43
CA ARG A 290 -28.00 -31.39 19.41
C ARG A 290 -28.61 -30.87 18.09
N GLY A 291 -28.21 -29.67 17.71
CA GLY A 291 -28.68 -28.98 16.49
C GLY A 291 -30.03 -28.27 16.63
N ASP A 292 -30.65 -28.25 17.82
CA ASP A 292 -31.91 -27.52 18.02
C ASP A 292 -31.68 -26.00 18.09
N GLN A 293 -32.04 -25.30 17.02
CA GLN A 293 -31.90 -23.84 16.91
C GLN A 293 -32.96 -23.07 17.69
N SER A 294 -34.08 -23.69 18.09
CA SER A 294 -35.24 -23.00 18.67
C SER A 294 -34.96 -22.38 20.04
N LEU A 295 -33.91 -22.85 20.70
CA LEU A 295 -33.47 -22.40 22.02
C LEU A 295 -32.40 -21.32 21.97
N LEU A 296 -31.85 -21.02 20.79
CA LEU A 296 -30.92 -19.90 20.61
C LEU A 296 -31.67 -18.57 20.41
N PRO A 297 -31.09 -17.43 20.85
CA PRO A 297 -31.64 -16.12 20.56
C PRO A 297 -31.81 -15.89 19.05
N ARG A 298 -32.81 -15.11 18.65
CA ARG A 298 -32.93 -14.71 17.24
C ARG A 298 -31.83 -13.73 16.89
N VAL A 299 -31.12 -13.99 15.80
CA VAL A 299 -30.10 -13.09 15.23
C VAL A 299 -30.70 -12.41 14.01
N ARG A 300 -30.35 -11.14 13.81
CA ARG A 300 -30.75 -10.41 12.60
C ARG A 300 -29.92 -10.89 11.41
N SER A 301 -30.55 -11.04 10.26
CA SER A 301 -29.87 -11.48 9.02
C SER A 301 -28.92 -10.38 8.51
N TYR A 302 -27.82 -10.79 7.89
CA TYR A 302 -26.92 -9.91 7.12
C TYR A 302 -27.67 -9.13 6.03
N ARG A 303 -28.78 -9.67 5.50
CA ARG A 303 -29.73 -8.95 4.62
C ARG A 303 -30.14 -7.58 5.14
N ASN A 304 -30.30 -7.44 6.47
CA ASN A 304 -30.71 -6.17 7.08
C ASN A 304 -29.60 -5.12 6.99
N PHE A 305 -28.33 -5.53 7.05
CA PHE A 305 -27.20 -4.64 6.82
C PHE A 305 -27.13 -4.21 5.36
N LEU A 306 -27.34 -5.13 4.41
CA LEU A 306 -27.36 -4.80 2.98
C LEU A 306 -28.55 -3.88 2.62
N SER A 307 -29.70 -4.06 3.27
CA SER A 307 -30.84 -3.13 3.15
C SER A 307 -30.53 -1.75 3.74
N TRP A 308 -29.84 -1.69 4.89
CA TRP A 308 -29.38 -0.40 5.43
C TRP A 308 -28.39 0.25 4.47
N LEU A 309 -27.48 -0.53 3.88
CA LEU A 309 -26.47 -0.04 2.95
C LEU A 309 -27.08 0.56 1.68
N SER A 310 -28.14 -0.06 1.14
CA SER A 310 -28.82 0.44 -0.07
C SER A 310 -29.62 1.73 0.16
N GLU A 311 -29.94 2.06 1.41
CA GLU A 311 -30.61 3.30 1.79
C GLU A 311 -29.64 4.49 1.96
N GLN A 312 -28.31 4.25 1.96
CA GLN A 312 -27.31 5.29 2.19
C GLN A 312 -27.04 6.15 0.95
N ASN A 313 -26.71 7.44 1.17
CA ASN A 313 -26.28 8.31 0.07
C ASN A 313 -24.79 8.10 -0.25
N ARG A 314 -24.52 7.20 -1.19
CA ARG A 314 -23.16 6.85 -1.60
C ARG A 314 -22.34 8.03 -2.13
N ASP A 315 -22.94 8.93 -2.90
CA ASP A 315 -22.23 10.06 -3.51
C ASP A 315 -21.72 11.06 -2.48
N ASP A 316 -22.54 11.37 -1.46
CA ASP A 316 -22.14 12.26 -0.36
C ASP A 316 -20.92 11.71 0.40
N SER A 317 -20.90 10.39 0.65
CA SER A 317 -19.79 9.72 1.31
C SER A 317 -18.52 9.71 0.45
N LEU A 318 -18.64 9.44 -0.84
CA LEU A 318 -17.52 9.50 -1.77
C LEU A 318 -16.94 10.92 -1.88
N ASP A 319 -17.79 11.95 -1.83
CA ASP A 319 -17.35 13.35 -1.79
C ASP A 319 -16.59 13.69 -0.51
N ALA A 320 -17.06 13.24 0.66
CA ALA A 320 -16.34 13.42 1.92
C ALA A 320 -14.94 12.78 1.91
N TRP A 321 -14.83 11.58 1.32
CA TRP A 321 -13.55 10.90 1.14
C TRP A 321 -12.63 11.64 0.16
N ALA A 322 -13.13 12.05 -1.00
CA ALA A 322 -12.37 12.81 -1.99
C ALA A 322 -11.84 14.13 -1.39
N ASP A 323 -12.65 14.78 -0.56
CA ASP A 323 -12.27 16.00 0.16
C ASP A 323 -11.14 15.78 1.16
N THR A 324 -11.17 14.65 1.88
CA THR A 324 -10.13 14.26 2.86
C THR A 324 -8.80 13.95 2.18
N LEU A 325 -8.86 13.32 1.01
CA LEU A 325 -7.69 12.88 0.24
C LEU A 325 -7.15 13.97 -0.70
N ARG A 326 -7.80 15.14 -0.73
CA ARG A 326 -7.41 16.25 -1.60
C ARG A 326 -5.97 16.70 -1.31
N GLY A 327 -5.15 16.79 -2.36
CA GLY A 327 -3.76 17.21 -2.26
C GLY A 327 -2.78 16.10 -1.87
N LEU A 328 -3.22 14.84 -1.85
CA LEU A 328 -2.31 13.70 -1.81
C LEU A 328 -1.58 13.59 -3.16
N GLU A 329 -0.25 13.75 -3.17
CA GLU A 329 0.55 13.78 -4.40
C GLU A 329 1.24 12.44 -4.71
N GLU A 330 1.61 11.66 -3.69
CA GLU A 330 2.40 10.44 -3.85
C GLU A 330 1.91 9.27 -2.96
N PRO A 331 2.07 8.02 -3.41
CA PRO A 331 1.71 6.83 -2.63
C PRO A 331 2.73 6.53 -1.52
N THR A 332 2.30 6.02 -0.37
CA THR A 332 3.19 5.64 0.74
C THR A 332 3.61 4.18 0.63
N ILE A 333 4.84 3.93 0.18
CA ILE A 333 5.36 2.58 -0.09
C ILE A 333 6.54 2.30 0.84
N LEU A 334 6.41 1.31 1.72
CA LEU A 334 7.44 0.85 2.66
C LEU A 334 8.33 -0.26 2.07
N ALA A 335 7.87 -0.98 1.06
CA ALA A 335 8.58 -2.08 0.40
C ALA A 335 9.12 -1.65 -0.98
N PRO A 336 10.27 -0.95 -1.05
CA PRO A 336 10.75 -0.38 -2.31
C PRO A 336 11.37 -1.40 -3.27
N VAL A 337 11.79 -2.58 -2.78
CA VAL A 337 12.48 -3.60 -3.61
C VAL A 337 11.98 -5.00 -3.26
N VAL A 338 11.61 -5.75 -4.29
CA VAL A 338 11.37 -7.19 -4.18
C VAL A 338 12.72 -7.87 -3.93
N ARG A 339 12.91 -8.40 -2.73
CA ARG A 339 14.12 -9.14 -2.30
C ARG A 339 14.20 -10.51 -2.94
N ASP A 340 13.06 -11.22 -2.98
CA ASP A 340 12.94 -12.56 -3.51
C ASP A 340 11.57 -12.73 -4.17
N ALA A 341 11.51 -12.58 -5.49
CA ALA A 341 10.24 -12.57 -6.22
C ALA A 341 9.47 -13.89 -6.09
N ASP A 342 10.14 -15.00 -5.79
CA ASP A 342 9.52 -16.33 -5.75
C ASP A 342 9.05 -16.72 -4.33
N ASN A 343 9.33 -15.90 -3.31
CA ASN A 343 8.99 -16.21 -1.92
C ASN A 343 7.70 -15.52 -1.43
N ASP A 344 6.56 -16.19 -1.60
CA ASP A 344 5.25 -15.78 -1.07
C ASP A 344 5.01 -16.12 0.41
N THR A 345 6.06 -16.51 1.16
CA THR A 345 5.90 -16.90 2.57
C THR A 345 5.55 -15.69 3.44
N ILE A 346 4.58 -15.88 4.33
CA ILE A 346 4.21 -14.90 5.36
C ILE A 346 4.91 -15.28 6.67
N ALA A 347 5.72 -14.37 7.18
CA ALA A 347 6.35 -14.45 8.49
C ALA A 347 5.75 -13.41 9.44
N LYS A 348 6.10 -13.49 10.74
CA LYS A 348 5.62 -12.54 11.75
C LYS A 348 6.64 -12.24 12.83
N VAL A 349 6.60 -11.01 13.35
CA VAL A 349 7.29 -10.58 14.57
C VAL A 349 6.24 -10.05 15.54
N SER A 350 6.22 -10.57 16.77
CA SER A 350 5.27 -10.14 17.81
C SER A 350 6.00 -9.42 18.94
N VAL A 351 5.43 -8.31 19.41
CA VAL A 351 5.96 -7.50 20.50
C VAL A 351 4.84 -7.26 21.52
N LEU A 352 5.12 -7.59 22.78
CA LEU A 352 4.19 -7.35 23.88
C LEU A 352 4.45 -5.97 24.50
N TYR A 353 3.44 -5.11 24.44
CA TYR A 353 3.38 -3.87 25.20
C TYR A 353 2.74 -4.19 26.55
N ASP A 354 3.58 -4.31 27.59
CA ASP A 354 3.17 -4.79 28.90
C ASP A 354 2.04 -3.96 29.54
N SER A 355 1.49 -4.48 30.65
CA SER A 355 0.32 -3.88 31.30
C SER A 355 0.61 -2.50 31.91
N GLU A 356 1.84 -2.22 32.35
CA GLU A 356 2.21 -0.91 32.88
C GLU A 356 2.23 0.14 31.78
N ARG A 357 2.90 -0.17 30.67
CA ARG A 357 2.95 0.67 29.48
C ARG A 357 1.55 0.88 28.88
N THR A 358 0.77 -0.19 28.76
CA THR A 358 -0.63 -0.16 28.28
C THR A 358 -1.52 0.75 29.14
N ALA A 359 -1.38 0.68 30.47
CA ALA A 359 -2.14 1.54 31.37
C ALA A 359 -1.78 3.03 31.20
N ARG A 360 -0.49 3.35 30.98
CA ARG A 360 -0.05 4.72 30.70
C ARG A 360 -0.58 5.23 29.36
N LEU A 361 -0.52 4.40 28.32
CA LEU A 361 -1.07 4.72 26.99
C LEU A 361 -2.59 4.97 27.06
N THR A 362 -3.33 4.10 27.77
CA THR A 362 -4.77 4.26 27.99
C THR A 362 -5.10 5.52 28.80
N THR A 363 -4.27 5.84 29.79
CA THR A 363 -4.41 7.08 30.59
C THR A 363 -4.24 8.31 29.69
N LEU A 364 -3.21 8.35 28.83
CA LEU A 364 -3.02 9.43 27.86
C LEU A 364 -4.22 9.56 26.93
N ALA A 365 -4.68 8.45 26.35
CA ALA A 365 -5.85 8.44 25.47
C ALA A 365 -7.09 9.05 26.17
N GLY A 366 -7.35 8.65 27.42
CA GLY A 366 -8.44 9.21 28.23
C GLY A 366 -8.27 10.69 28.59
N HIS A 367 -7.04 11.15 28.83
CA HIS A 367 -6.74 12.56 29.10
C HIS A 367 -6.97 13.46 27.89
N LEU A 368 -6.62 13.00 26.69
CA LEU A 368 -6.79 13.73 25.44
C LEU A 368 -8.17 13.55 24.80
N GLY A 369 -8.98 12.60 25.29
CA GLY A 369 -10.29 12.28 24.72
C GLY A 369 -10.21 11.57 23.37
N VAL A 370 -9.13 10.81 23.15
CA VAL A 370 -8.88 10.04 21.92
C VAL A 370 -8.91 8.53 22.20
N THR A 371 -8.95 7.70 21.17
CA THR A 371 -8.90 6.23 21.32
C THR A 371 -7.47 5.69 21.32
N VAL A 372 -7.22 4.53 21.93
CA VAL A 372 -5.93 3.83 21.83
C VAL A 372 -5.58 3.51 20.36
N ASN A 373 -6.58 3.18 19.55
CA ASN A 373 -6.40 2.99 18.11
C ASN A 373 -5.84 4.25 17.43
N THR A 374 -6.29 5.45 17.81
CA THR A 374 -5.76 6.72 17.30
C THR A 374 -4.27 6.90 17.65
N LEU A 375 -3.84 6.53 18.86
CA LEU A 375 -2.42 6.59 19.23
C LEU A 375 -1.59 5.61 18.40
N VAL A 376 -2.11 4.39 18.17
CA VAL A 376 -1.46 3.36 17.37
C VAL A 376 -1.34 3.77 15.90
N GLN A 377 -2.41 4.33 15.32
CA GLN A 377 -2.41 4.87 13.96
C GLN A 377 -1.45 6.06 13.81
N ALA A 378 -1.44 7.00 14.76
CA ALA A 378 -0.50 8.13 14.74
C ALA A 378 0.96 7.66 14.88
N ALA A 379 1.23 6.68 15.75
CA ALA A 379 2.58 6.14 15.92
C ALA A 379 3.05 5.44 14.65
N TRP A 380 2.17 4.68 13.99
CA TRP A 380 2.46 4.06 12.70
C TRP A 380 2.70 5.11 11.61
N ALA A 381 1.88 6.16 11.56
CA ALA A 381 2.04 7.26 10.61
C ALA A 381 3.39 7.97 10.76
N VAL A 382 3.75 8.36 11.99
CA VAL A 382 5.03 9.00 12.29
C VAL A 382 6.18 8.10 11.87
N LEU A 383 6.14 6.81 12.20
CA LEU A 383 7.18 5.86 11.81
C LEU A 383 7.28 5.71 10.28
N ALA A 384 6.14 5.47 9.60
CA ALA A 384 6.10 5.32 8.16
C ALA A 384 6.59 6.59 7.43
N GLY A 385 6.26 7.77 7.96
CA GLY A 385 6.75 9.04 7.45
C GLY A 385 8.27 9.14 7.54
N ARG A 386 8.86 8.76 8.68
CA ARG A 386 10.32 8.74 8.84
C ARG A 386 11.01 7.72 7.94
N LEU A 387 10.42 6.53 7.75
CA LEU A 387 10.97 5.50 6.87
C LEU A 387 10.91 5.87 5.38
N THR A 388 9.92 6.68 4.99
CA THR A 388 9.72 7.12 3.60
C THR A 388 10.25 8.53 3.31
N GLY A 389 10.69 9.26 4.34
CA GLY A 389 11.13 10.66 4.22
C GLY A 389 9.98 11.64 3.97
N ARG A 390 8.77 11.31 4.44
CA ARG A 390 7.53 12.05 4.18
C ARG A 390 6.83 12.48 5.46
N ASN A 391 6.06 13.56 5.36
CA ASN A 391 5.20 14.06 6.43
C ASN A 391 3.73 13.70 6.19
N ASP A 392 3.30 13.62 4.92
CA ASP A 392 1.96 13.19 4.53
C ASP A 392 1.99 11.73 4.09
N VAL A 393 1.43 10.86 4.92
CA VAL A 393 1.42 9.41 4.70
C VAL A 393 0.00 8.87 4.65
N VAL A 394 -0.16 7.80 3.90
CA VAL A 394 -1.42 7.04 3.82
C VAL A 394 -1.13 5.56 4.04
N PHE A 395 -1.95 4.92 4.85
CA PHE A 395 -1.92 3.46 5.02
C PHE A 395 -3.35 2.94 5.13
N GLY A 396 -3.54 1.65 4.88
CA GLY A 396 -4.85 1.04 5.07
C GLY A 396 -5.13 0.83 6.55
N ALA A 397 -6.37 1.03 6.98
CA ALA A 397 -6.84 0.54 8.26
C ALA A 397 -8.14 -0.26 8.09
N THR A 398 -8.27 -1.34 8.86
CA THR A 398 -9.54 -2.09 8.91
C THR A 398 -10.47 -1.46 9.94
N VAL A 399 -11.68 -1.13 9.53
CA VAL A 399 -12.76 -0.70 10.41
C VAL A 399 -13.77 -1.83 10.60
N SER A 400 -14.57 -1.78 11.68
CA SER A 400 -15.56 -2.83 11.95
C SER A 400 -16.68 -2.90 10.89
N GLY A 401 -16.99 -1.76 10.25
CA GLY A 401 -18.11 -1.60 9.33
C GLY A 401 -19.48 -1.95 9.92
N ARG A 402 -19.59 -1.90 11.26
CA ARG A 402 -20.83 -2.13 12.01
C ARG A 402 -21.40 -0.77 12.47
N PRO A 403 -22.36 -0.18 11.73
CA PRO A 403 -22.84 1.15 12.01
C PRO A 403 -23.72 1.19 13.26
N ALA A 404 -23.53 2.19 14.12
CA ALA A 404 -24.15 2.25 15.45
C ALA A 404 -25.67 2.50 15.43
N ASP A 405 -26.19 3.02 14.32
CA ASP A 405 -27.61 3.26 14.07
C ASP A 405 -28.36 2.00 13.62
N LEU A 406 -27.66 0.92 13.24
CA LEU A 406 -28.24 -0.37 12.89
C LEU A 406 -28.41 -1.26 14.12
N PRO A 407 -29.64 -1.45 14.64
CA PRO A 407 -29.82 -2.13 15.93
C PRO A 407 -29.42 -3.61 15.84
N GLY A 408 -28.63 -4.08 16.81
CA GLY A 408 -28.23 -5.49 16.94
C GLY A 408 -27.16 -5.93 15.95
N VAL A 409 -26.52 -5.00 15.24
CA VAL A 409 -25.42 -5.27 14.31
C VAL A 409 -24.27 -6.03 14.97
N GLU A 410 -24.05 -5.85 16.26
CA GLU A 410 -22.95 -6.44 17.04
C GLU A 410 -23.04 -7.96 17.18
N SER A 411 -24.24 -8.52 16.96
CA SER A 411 -24.52 -9.96 17.01
C SER A 411 -24.78 -10.58 15.65
N MET A 412 -24.77 -9.78 14.57
CA MET A 412 -24.93 -10.28 13.21
C MET A 412 -23.66 -10.99 12.75
N VAL A 413 -23.82 -12.04 11.95
CA VAL A 413 -22.73 -12.78 11.30
C VAL A 413 -22.72 -12.41 9.83
N GLY A 414 -21.55 -12.02 9.31
CA GLY A 414 -21.38 -11.53 7.93
C GLY A 414 -20.01 -10.85 7.74
N LEU A 415 -19.70 -10.40 6.51
CA LEU A 415 -18.52 -9.58 6.25
C LEU A 415 -18.87 -8.10 6.40
N PHE A 416 -18.62 -7.52 7.58
CA PHE A 416 -18.87 -6.10 7.84
C PHE A 416 -17.61 -5.27 7.71
N ILE A 417 -16.45 -5.83 8.09
CA ILE A 417 -15.20 -5.08 8.06
C ILE A 417 -14.97 -4.45 6.69
N ASN A 418 -14.30 -3.30 6.70
CA ASN A 418 -13.91 -2.62 5.48
C ASN A 418 -12.47 -2.13 5.62
N THR A 419 -11.77 -2.02 4.50
CA THR A 419 -10.41 -1.48 4.45
C THR A 419 -10.48 -0.08 3.87
N LEU A 420 -10.10 0.91 4.67
CA LEU A 420 -10.21 2.33 4.32
C LEU A 420 -8.84 3.01 4.44
N PRO A 421 -8.58 4.05 3.64
CA PRO A 421 -7.33 4.78 3.73
C PRO A 421 -7.33 5.67 4.98
N VAL A 422 -6.24 5.65 5.72
CA VAL A 422 -5.96 6.60 6.81
C VAL A 422 -4.84 7.50 6.33
N ARG A 423 -5.19 8.76 6.04
CA ARG A 423 -4.23 9.80 5.71
C ARG A 423 -3.84 10.55 6.98
N VAL A 424 -2.54 10.70 7.19
CA VAL A 424 -1.99 11.49 8.30
C VAL A 424 -0.90 12.39 7.74
N ASN A 425 -1.15 13.69 7.77
CA ASN A 425 -0.13 14.70 7.53
C ASN A 425 0.43 15.16 8.88
N ALA A 426 1.59 14.63 9.27
CA ALA A 426 2.27 14.94 10.52
C ALA A 426 3.24 16.11 10.31
N ASP A 427 2.92 17.28 10.86
CA ASP A 427 3.82 18.44 10.83
C ASP A 427 4.95 18.22 11.86
N PRO A 428 6.24 18.23 11.46
CA PRO A 428 7.34 18.04 12.41
C PRO A 428 7.36 19.05 13.56
N ASP A 429 6.80 20.25 13.36
CA ASP A 429 6.76 21.31 14.38
C ASP A 429 5.50 21.25 15.26
N GLU A 430 4.50 20.41 14.93
CA GLU A 430 3.30 20.25 15.78
C GLU A 430 3.58 19.35 16.98
N SER A 431 2.88 19.59 18.09
CA SER A 431 3.00 18.72 19.26
C SER A 431 2.29 17.39 19.05
N VAL A 432 2.74 16.35 19.75
CA VAL A 432 2.08 15.04 19.74
C VAL A 432 0.60 15.15 20.14
N GLU A 433 0.29 15.93 21.17
CA GLU A 433 -1.10 16.18 21.59
C GLU A 433 -1.96 16.77 20.47
N ALA A 434 -1.41 17.75 19.73
CA ALA A 434 -2.12 18.40 18.64
C ALA A 434 -2.38 17.42 17.48
N LEU A 435 -1.37 16.62 17.10
CA LEU A 435 -1.50 15.57 16.09
C LEU A 435 -2.59 14.56 16.48
N LEU A 436 -2.55 14.03 17.71
CA LEU A 436 -3.50 13.01 18.18
C LEU A 436 -4.94 13.53 18.21
N THR A 437 -5.13 14.75 18.72
CA THR A 437 -6.46 15.37 18.82
C THR A 437 -7.04 15.67 17.44
N ARG A 438 -6.21 16.16 16.52
CA ARG A 438 -6.59 16.43 15.13
C ARG A 438 -6.96 15.15 14.40
N LEU A 439 -6.12 14.12 14.49
CA LEU A 439 -6.37 12.81 13.87
C LEU A 439 -7.67 12.19 14.39
N GLN A 440 -7.94 12.27 15.69
CA GLN A 440 -9.21 11.79 16.27
C GLN A 440 -10.42 12.51 15.67
N ALA A 441 -10.34 13.83 15.48
CA ALA A 441 -11.42 14.63 14.92
C ALA A 441 -11.65 14.32 13.43
N GLU A 442 -10.57 14.17 12.65
CA GLU A 442 -10.61 13.77 11.24
C GLU A 442 -11.25 12.39 11.08
N GLN A 443 -10.81 11.38 11.86
CA GLN A 443 -11.38 10.04 11.85
C GLN A 443 -12.85 10.01 12.28
N ALA A 444 -13.21 10.79 13.31
CA ALA A 444 -14.60 10.88 13.77
C ALA A 444 -15.52 11.48 12.69
N GLY A 445 -15.03 12.42 11.88
CA GLY A 445 -15.78 13.01 10.76
C GLY A 445 -16.06 12.04 9.61
N LEU A 446 -15.35 10.90 9.55
CA LEU A 446 -15.50 9.90 8.49
C LEU A 446 -16.29 8.66 8.90
N LEU A 447 -16.67 8.52 10.17
CA LEU A 447 -17.35 7.33 10.70
C LEU A 447 -18.62 6.97 9.91
N ASP A 448 -19.44 7.98 9.59
CA ASP A 448 -20.68 7.80 8.84
C ASP A 448 -20.44 7.45 7.36
N HIS A 449 -19.19 7.51 6.89
CA HIS A 449 -18.79 7.28 5.50
C HIS A 449 -17.97 5.98 5.34
N HIS A 450 -17.83 5.17 6.39
CA HIS A 450 -17.03 3.93 6.37
C HIS A 450 -17.60 2.80 5.52
N TYR A 451 -18.81 2.97 4.97
CA TYR A 451 -19.53 1.94 4.23
C TYR A 451 -19.24 1.90 2.73
N VAL A 452 -18.38 2.78 2.19
CA VAL A 452 -17.99 2.79 0.76
C VAL A 452 -16.65 2.07 0.55
N GLY A 453 -16.42 1.53 -0.65
CA GLY A 453 -15.21 0.74 -0.95
C GLY A 453 -13.99 1.60 -1.28
N LEU A 454 -12.79 1.10 -0.97
CA LEU A 454 -11.53 1.78 -1.30
C LEU A 454 -11.42 2.11 -2.79
N SER A 455 -11.74 1.17 -3.67
CA SER A 455 -11.66 1.38 -5.13
C SER A 455 -12.58 2.50 -5.63
N ASP A 456 -13.76 2.66 -5.00
CA ASP A 456 -14.69 3.73 -5.32
C ASP A 456 -14.17 5.09 -4.82
N ILE A 457 -13.56 5.10 -3.63
CA ILE A 457 -12.90 6.27 -3.07
C ILE A 457 -11.76 6.73 -4.00
N GLU A 458 -10.91 5.81 -4.46
CA GLU A 458 -9.83 6.10 -5.42
C GLU A 458 -10.37 6.68 -6.72
N GLN A 459 -11.42 6.06 -7.27
CA GLN A 459 -12.05 6.50 -8.50
C GLN A 459 -12.65 7.91 -8.35
N ARG A 460 -13.31 8.21 -7.23
CA ARG A 460 -13.88 9.53 -6.95
C ARG A 460 -12.80 10.58 -6.72
N ALA A 461 -11.75 10.25 -5.98
CA ALA A 461 -10.64 11.14 -5.68
C ALA A 461 -9.80 11.47 -6.93
N GLY A 462 -9.77 10.58 -7.92
CA GLY A 462 -9.07 10.78 -9.19
C GLY A 462 -7.56 10.53 -9.13
N THR A 463 -7.06 10.01 -8.01
CA THR A 463 -5.65 9.66 -7.77
C THR A 463 -5.60 8.27 -7.15
N PRO A 464 -4.72 7.35 -7.61
CA PRO A 464 -4.50 6.07 -6.95
C PRO A 464 -4.01 6.28 -5.51
N ILE A 465 -4.69 5.70 -4.52
CA ILE A 465 -4.30 5.82 -3.12
C ILE A 465 -3.36 4.65 -2.82
N GLY A 466 -2.13 4.76 -3.34
CA GLY A 466 -1.16 3.69 -3.17
C GLY A 466 -0.63 3.64 -1.73
N PHE A 467 -0.90 2.53 -1.05
CA PHE A 467 -0.22 2.14 0.17
C PHE A 467 0.04 0.63 0.17
N ASP A 468 1.09 0.22 0.86
CA ASP A 468 1.50 -1.19 0.96
C ASP A 468 1.56 -1.70 2.40
N SER A 469 1.01 -0.92 3.33
CA SER A 469 0.86 -1.30 4.73
C SER A 469 -0.59 -1.22 5.20
N LEU A 470 -0.95 -2.16 6.06
CA LEU A 470 -2.28 -2.28 6.66
C LEU A 470 -2.18 -2.31 8.19
N LEU A 471 -3.03 -1.55 8.86
CA LEU A 471 -3.19 -1.56 10.31
C LEU A 471 -4.54 -2.18 10.69
N VAL A 472 -4.49 -3.24 11.49
CA VAL A 472 -5.66 -3.96 11.99
C VAL A 472 -5.72 -3.82 13.49
N PHE A 473 -6.77 -3.19 14.01
CA PHE A 473 -6.99 -3.04 15.45
C PHE A 473 -8.17 -3.90 15.88
N GLU A 474 -7.90 -5.05 16.51
CA GLU A 474 -8.92 -5.98 16.99
C GLU A 474 -9.44 -5.53 18.35
N SER A 475 -10.61 -4.89 18.36
CA SER A 475 -11.34 -4.51 19.58
C SER A 475 -12.43 -5.51 19.96
N TYR A 476 -12.44 -6.70 19.36
CA TYR A 476 -13.54 -7.64 19.52
C TYR A 476 -13.48 -8.30 20.91
N PRO A 477 -14.61 -8.49 21.60
CA PRO A 477 -14.64 -9.14 22.90
C PRO A 477 -14.40 -10.65 22.71
N ILE A 478 -13.14 -11.06 22.50
CA ILE A 478 -12.75 -12.44 22.70
C ILE A 478 -12.55 -12.60 24.19
N ASP A 479 -13.65 -12.87 24.88
CA ASP A 479 -13.59 -13.32 26.26
C ASP A 479 -13.01 -14.75 26.26
N ARG A 480 -11.68 -14.83 26.14
CA ARG A 480 -10.91 -16.09 26.16
C ARG A 480 -11.15 -16.83 27.47
N GLU A 481 -11.40 -16.09 28.55
CA GLU A 481 -11.85 -16.64 29.83
C GLU A 481 -13.26 -17.22 29.72
N ALA A 482 -14.24 -16.57 29.07
CA ALA A 482 -15.56 -17.18 28.83
C ALA A 482 -15.54 -18.36 27.85
N LEU A 483 -14.68 -18.37 26.82
CA LEU A 483 -14.50 -19.55 25.96
C LEU A 483 -13.86 -20.71 26.76
N SER A 484 -12.93 -20.41 27.66
CA SER A 484 -12.29 -21.36 28.57
C SER A 484 -13.20 -21.80 29.73
N ASP A 485 -14.09 -20.95 30.22
CA ASP A 485 -15.04 -21.23 31.29
C ASP A 485 -16.28 -21.97 30.75
N ALA A 486 -16.70 -21.66 29.52
CA ALA A 486 -17.60 -22.50 28.74
C ALA A 486 -16.97 -23.85 28.38
N ALA A 487 -15.62 -23.96 28.41
CA ALA A 487 -14.85 -25.20 28.36
C ALA A 487 -14.74 -25.92 29.71
N GLY A 488 -15.66 -25.67 30.66
CA GLY A 488 -16.14 -26.76 31.50
C GLY A 488 -16.59 -27.95 30.63
N SER A 489 -16.61 -29.17 31.16
CA SER A 489 -16.96 -30.36 30.36
C SER A 489 -18.31 -30.18 29.65
N ILE A 490 -18.27 -29.95 28.34
CA ILE A 490 -19.42 -29.82 27.44
C ILE A 490 -19.89 -31.22 27.12
N ASP A 491 -20.66 -31.81 28.03
CA ASP A 491 -21.16 -33.19 27.93
C ASP A 491 -20.02 -34.22 27.69
N GLY A 492 -18.87 -34.04 28.36
CA GLY A 492 -17.70 -34.91 28.24
C GLY A 492 -16.59 -34.41 27.31
N MET A 493 -16.83 -33.35 26.52
CA MET A 493 -15.85 -32.69 25.64
C MET A 493 -15.29 -31.42 26.27
N THR A 494 -14.00 -31.15 26.08
CA THR A 494 -13.32 -29.92 26.52
C THR A 494 -12.57 -29.32 25.33
N ILE A 495 -12.60 -27.99 25.19
CA ILE A 495 -11.79 -27.25 24.21
C ILE A 495 -10.48 -26.86 24.91
N THR A 496 -9.34 -27.29 24.38
CA THR A 496 -8.03 -27.07 25.00
C THR A 496 -7.15 -26.08 24.26
N GLY A 497 -7.54 -25.70 23.04
CA GLY A 497 -6.83 -24.74 22.20
C GLY A 497 -7.65 -24.28 21.01
N VAL A 498 -7.37 -23.08 20.53
CA VAL A 498 -7.89 -22.55 19.27
C VAL A 498 -6.73 -21.89 18.53
N GLY A 499 -6.41 -22.39 17.33
CA GLY A 499 -5.44 -21.80 16.42
C GLY A 499 -6.13 -21.23 15.20
N VAL A 500 -5.87 -19.97 14.84
CA VAL A 500 -6.39 -19.33 13.63
C VAL A 500 -5.21 -19.05 12.68
N LYS A 501 -5.34 -19.48 11.42
CA LYS A 501 -4.39 -19.17 10.35
C LYS A 501 -5.04 -18.24 9.34
N ASP A 502 -4.64 -16.97 9.39
CA ASP A 502 -5.06 -15.92 8.45
C ASP A 502 -3.86 -15.35 7.70
N ALA A 503 -3.97 -15.26 6.38
CA ALA A 503 -2.98 -14.66 5.49
C ALA A 503 -3.22 -13.15 5.30
N THR A 504 -2.16 -12.42 4.93
CA THR A 504 -2.23 -11.02 4.50
C THR A 504 -1.57 -10.88 3.13
N HIS A 505 -2.11 -9.99 2.29
CA HIS A 505 -1.58 -9.70 0.95
C HIS A 505 -0.76 -8.40 0.91
N TYR A 506 -0.83 -7.57 1.95
CA TYR A 506 0.00 -6.38 2.07
C TYR A 506 1.43 -6.78 2.48
N PRO A 507 2.48 -6.15 1.90
CA PRO A 507 3.87 -6.39 2.28
C PRO A 507 4.13 -6.38 3.79
N ILE A 508 3.46 -5.49 4.53
CA ILE A 508 3.46 -5.48 5.99
C ILE A 508 2.07 -5.18 6.55
N THR A 509 1.69 -5.87 7.62
CA THR A 509 0.43 -5.67 8.34
C THR A 509 0.70 -5.64 9.84
N LEU A 510 0.32 -4.54 10.49
CA LEU A 510 0.37 -4.38 11.94
C LEU A 510 -0.98 -4.81 12.53
N LEU A 511 -1.01 -5.99 13.15
CA LEU A 511 -2.13 -6.47 13.94
C LEU A 511 -1.96 -6.02 15.40
N THR A 512 -2.98 -5.38 15.95
CA THR A 512 -3.01 -4.91 17.33
C THR A 512 -4.17 -5.58 18.07
N VAL A 513 -3.86 -6.30 19.14
CA VAL A 513 -4.85 -6.89 20.05
C VAL A 513 -4.69 -6.24 21.42
N ALA A 514 -5.70 -5.48 21.84
CA ALA A 514 -5.65 -4.70 23.09
C ALA A 514 -6.55 -5.30 24.18
N ASP A 515 -5.96 -5.63 25.32
CA ASP A 515 -6.62 -6.03 26.56
C ASP A 515 -5.89 -5.38 27.76
N THR A 516 -5.64 -6.10 28.86
CA THR A 516 -4.79 -5.66 29.97
C THR A 516 -3.35 -5.34 29.55
N ALA A 517 -2.89 -5.95 28.45
CA ALA A 517 -1.67 -5.64 27.73
C ALA A 517 -1.99 -5.57 26.23
N ILE A 518 -1.14 -4.94 25.43
CA ILE A 518 -1.34 -4.86 23.97
C ILE A 518 -0.32 -5.76 23.27
N ASP A 519 -0.79 -6.68 22.43
CA ASP A 519 0.04 -7.47 21.52
C ASP A 519 0.09 -6.79 20.15
N PHE A 520 1.29 -6.42 19.72
CA PHE A 520 1.56 -5.92 18.38
C PHE A 520 2.21 -7.02 17.55
N THR A 521 1.51 -7.54 16.56
CA THR A 521 2.02 -8.57 15.65
C THR A 521 2.18 -7.99 14.25
N PHE A 522 3.43 -7.87 13.80
CA PHE A 522 3.81 -7.45 12.45
C PHE A 522 3.90 -8.67 11.55
N LYS A 523 2.87 -8.89 10.73
CA LYS A 523 2.91 -9.90 9.64
C LYS A 523 3.55 -9.28 8.42
N TYR A 524 4.40 -10.01 7.70
CA TYR A 524 5.07 -9.50 6.52
C TYR A 524 5.34 -10.59 5.48
N LEU A 525 5.44 -10.18 4.23
CA LEU A 525 5.82 -11.04 3.12
C LEU A 525 7.35 -11.09 3.01
N GLU A 526 7.92 -12.30 3.04
CA GLU A 526 9.38 -12.50 3.00
C GLU A 526 10.01 -12.04 1.68
N ARG A 527 9.24 -11.97 0.58
CA ARG A 527 9.69 -11.35 -0.66
C ARG A 527 10.04 -9.87 -0.53
N PHE A 528 9.56 -9.15 0.49
CA PHE A 528 9.81 -7.73 0.67
C PHE A 528 10.67 -7.44 1.90
N PHE A 529 10.50 -8.17 3.00
CA PHE A 529 11.20 -7.92 4.26
C PHE A 529 11.87 -9.17 4.82
N ASP A 530 12.99 -8.98 5.53
CA ASP A 530 13.53 -10.01 6.42
C ASP A 530 13.14 -9.76 7.88
N GLU A 531 13.28 -10.78 8.71
CA GLU A 531 12.95 -10.70 10.14
C GLU A 531 13.69 -9.59 10.87
N ALA A 532 14.96 -9.35 10.51
CA ALA A 532 15.78 -8.31 11.12
C ALA A 532 15.24 -6.90 10.82
N ALA A 533 14.77 -6.65 9.60
CA ALA A 533 14.15 -5.39 9.20
C ALA A 533 12.84 -5.15 9.95
N VAL A 534 11.95 -6.15 9.99
CA VAL A 534 10.66 -6.00 10.69
C VAL A 534 10.83 -5.89 12.20
N SER A 535 11.84 -6.56 12.76
CA SER A 535 12.20 -6.40 14.19
C SER A 535 12.65 -4.97 14.51
N ARG A 536 13.41 -4.32 13.62
CA ARG A 536 13.76 -2.89 13.80
C ARG A 536 12.52 -1.99 13.71
N VAL A 537 11.65 -2.24 12.73
CA VAL A 537 10.39 -1.49 12.58
C VAL A 537 9.51 -1.64 13.83
N SER A 538 9.40 -2.85 14.41
CA SER A 538 8.59 -3.08 15.60
C SER A 538 9.16 -2.41 16.85
N GLU A 539 10.49 -2.43 17.04
CA GLU A 539 11.16 -1.71 18.12
C GLU A 539 11.00 -0.19 17.99
N GLN A 540 11.16 0.35 16.78
CA GLN A 540 10.98 1.78 16.50
C GLN A 540 9.52 2.20 16.74
N PHE A 541 8.55 1.39 16.35
CA PHE A 541 7.13 1.64 16.61
C PHE A 541 6.84 1.76 18.10
N VAL A 542 7.37 0.84 18.92
CA VAL A 542 7.22 0.91 20.39
C VAL A 542 7.88 2.15 20.98
N ARG A 543 9.02 2.60 20.43
CA ARG A 543 9.66 3.86 20.87
C ARG A 543 8.79 5.08 20.59
N VAL A 544 8.13 5.15 19.44
CA VAL A 544 7.21 6.24 19.12
C VAL A 544 6.05 6.28 20.13
N LEU A 545 5.45 5.12 20.43
CA LEU A 545 4.40 5.04 21.47
C LEU A 545 4.90 5.48 22.85
N ASP A 546 6.09 5.03 23.26
CA ASP A 546 6.68 5.43 24.53
C ASP A 546 6.99 6.94 24.58
N ALA A 547 7.40 7.54 23.45
CA ALA A 547 7.64 8.98 23.33
C ALA A 547 6.34 9.79 23.49
N PHE A 548 5.24 9.36 22.87
CA PHE A 548 3.93 9.99 23.04
C PHE A 548 3.50 10.04 24.51
N VAL A 549 3.76 8.96 25.25
CA VAL A 549 3.40 8.83 26.67
C VAL A 549 4.39 9.55 27.60
N ALA A 550 5.62 9.78 27.15
CA ALA A 550 6.65 10.46 27.94
C ALA A 550 6.45 11.98 27.95
N ASP A 551 6.21 12.58 26.78
CA ASP A 551 6.04 14.03 26.64
C ASP A 551 5.12 14.40 25.46
N PRO A 552 3.79 14.47 25.68
CA PRO A 552 2.84 14.79 24.62
C PRO A 552 2.92 16.24 24.14
N ASP A 553 3.59 17.14 24.88
CA ASP A 553 3.82 18.52 24.49
C ASP A 553 5.02 18.68 23.53
N SER A 554 5.87 17.64 23.43
CA SER A 554 7.04 17.64 22.53
C SER A 554 6.63 17.66 21.06
N ALA A 555 7.48 18.25 20.22
CA ALA A 555 7.27 18.30 18.78
C ALA A 555 7.45 16.90 18.17
N VAL A 556 6.60 16.53 17.22
CA VAL A 556 6.69 15.24 16.49
C VAL A 556 8.06 15.07 15.83
N GLY A 557 8.65 16.19 15.39
CA GLY A 557 10.00 16.32 14.84
C GLY A 557 11.12 15.81 15.75
N GLU A 558 10.93 15.90 17.07
CA GLU A 558 11.95 15.62 18.10
C GLU A 558 11.95 14.16 18.59
N ILE A 559 11.00 13.34 18.13
CA ILE A 559 10.91 11.93 18.51
C ILE A 559 12.10 11.15 17.91
N ASP A 560 12.97 10.65 18.78
CA ASP A 560 14.11 9.82 18.39
C ASP A 560 13.67 8.37 18.11
N LEU A 561 13.92 7.91 16.89
CA LEU A 561 13.64 6.53 16.48
C LEU A 561 14.77 5.57 16.85
N LEU A 562 15.99 6.07 17.05
CA LEU A 562 17.15 5.23 17.30
C LEU A 562 17.24 4.86 18.78
N GLY A 563 17.50 3.58 19.05
CA GLY A 563 17.91 3.18 20.39
C GLY A 563 19.31 3.66 20.73
N ALA A 564 19.60 3.87 22.01
CA ALA A 564 20.95 4.19 22.46
C ALA A 564 21.99 3.15 21.99
N ASP A 565 21.62 1.86 22.01
CA ASP A 565 22.48 0.77 21.53
C ASP A 565 22.62 0.78 20.00
N GLU A 566 21.55 1.12 19.26
CA GLU A 566 21.60 1.22 17.80
C GLU A 566 22.41 2.44 17.36
N ALA A 567 22.23 3.59 18.00
CA ALA A 567 23.05 4.77 17.80
C ALA A 567 24.51 4.49 18.12
N ALA A 568 24.81 3.80 19.23
CA ALA A 568 26.16 3.39 19.57
C ALA A 568 26.76 2.43 18.53
N ARG A 569 25.97 1.46 18.05
CA ARG A 569 26.38 0.53 16.98
C ARG A 569 26.63 1.27 15.67
N ILE A 570 25.75 2.17 15.25
CA ILE A 570 25.93 2.99 14.03
C ILE A 570 27.22 3.81 14.16
N VAL A 571 27.48 4.41 15.32
CA VAL A 571 28.71 5.16 15.60
C VAL A 571 29.95 4.24 15.57
N GLU A 572 29.86 3.02 16.08
CA GLU A 572 30.94 2.03 16.04
C GLU A 572 31.21 1.48 14.63
N GLU A 573 30.16 1.12 13.88
CA GLU A 573 30.19 0.58 12.52
C GLU A 573 30.57 1.61 11.47
N SER A 574 30.21 2.88 11.68
CA SER A 574 30.71 4.01 10.87
C SER A 574 32.24 4.18 10.98
N GLY A 575 32.88 3.43 11.89
CA GLY A 575 34.29 3.50 12.22
C GLY A 575 34.62 4.78 12.99
N PRO A 576 35.80 4.85 13.62
CA PRO A 576 36.32 6.16 13.98
C PRO A 576 36.42 6.95 12.69
N VAL A 577 35.68 8.05 12.59
CA VAL A 577 36.21 9.22 11.88
C VAL A 577 37.48 9.54 12.64
N THR A 578 38.57 8.87 12.27
CA THR A 578 39.89 9.33 12.62
C THR A 578 39.85 10.74 12.07
N PRO A 579 39.90 11.80 12.90
CA PRO A 579 40.14 13.11 12.33
C PRO A 579 41.46 12.90 11.59
N VAL A 580 41.37 12.79 10.26
CA VAL A 580 42.55 12.89 9.41
C VAL A 580 43.18 14.15 9.91
N VAL A 581 44.41 14.03 10.40
CA VAL A 581 45.12 15.12 11.06
C VAL A 581 44.94 16.39 10.21
N THR A 582 44.10 17.29 10.71
CA THR A 582 43.89 18.70 10.31
C THR A 582 43.51 18.99 8.84
N SER A 583 42.20 19.04 8.50
CA SER A 583 41.68 19.74 7.31
C SER A 583 41.22 21.18 7.59
N ALA A 584 41.13 21.59 8.87
CA ALA A 584 40.60 22.89 9.31
C ALA A 584 41.35 24.15 8.79
N ALA A 585 42.37 23.99 7.93
CA ALA A 585 43.10 25.07 7.28
C ALA A 585 43.37 24.84 5.77
N ARG A 586 42.89 23.74 5.16
CA ARG A 586 43.15 23.42 3.74
C ARG A 586 42.01 23.92 2.86
N THR A 587 42.37 24.39 1.67
CA THR A 587 41.47 24.79 0.60
C THR A 587 41.78 23.99 -0.65
N LEU A 588 40.86 23.93 -1.61
CA LEU A 588 41.10 23.20 -2.85
C LEU A 588 42.41 23.67 -3.53
N ALA A 589 42.64 24.98 -3.57
CA ALA A 589 43.89 25.56 -4.11
C ALA A 589 45.16 25.11 -3.38
N THR A 590 45.12 24.91 -2.05
CA THR A 590 46.30 24.42 -1.31
C THR A 590 46.55 22.93 -1.57
N VAL A 591 45.49 22.14 -1.77
CA VAL A 591 45.64 20.72 -2.12
C VAL A 591 46.41 20.54 -3.43
N LEU A 592 46.07 21.31 -4.47
CA LEU A 592 46.85 21.28 -5.71
C LEU A 592 48.29 21.73 -5.50
N GLY A 593 48.50 22.79 -4.71
CA GLY A 593 49.84 23.27 -4.37
C GLY A 593 50.70 22.19 -3.73
N GLU A 594 50.15 21.42 -2.80
CA GLU A 594 50.84 20.29 -2.16
C GLU A 594 51.19 19.19 -3.16
N VAL A 595 50.29 18.82 -4.08
CA VAL A 595 50.56 17.84 -5.14
C VAL A 595 51.70 18.31 -6.06
N ILE A 596 51.70 19.60 -6.43
CA ILE A 596 52.75 20.19 -7.28
C ILE A 596 54.10 20.24 -6.54
N GLU A 597 54.09 20.51 -5.23
CA GLU A 597 55.30 20.52 -4.41
C GLU A 597 55.94 19.13 -4.28
N GLU A 598 55.12 18.06 -4.27
CA GLU A 598 55.60 16.67 -4.20
C GLU A 598 56.34 16.26 -5.48
N ASP A 599 55.71 16.40 -6.66
CA ASP A 599 56.36 16.16 -7.96
C ASP A 599 55.75 17.04 -9.07
N PRO A 600 56.37 18.18 -9.41
CA PRO A 600 55.86 19.07 -10.44
C PRO A 600 56.03 18.50 -11.85
N SER A 601 56.85 17.47 -12.04
CA SER A 601 57.08 16.82 -13.34
C SER A 601 56.19 15.61 -13.58
N ALA A 602 55.46 15.14 -12.57
CA ALA A 602 54.50 14.06 -12.72
C ALA A 602 53.40 14.42 -13.74
N PRO A 603 52.92 13.45 -14.55
CA PRO A 603 51.80 13.66 -15.43
C PRO A 603 50.53 13.95 -14.62
N ALA A 604 49.80 15.00 -15.01
CA ALA A 604 48.49 15.35 -14.44
C ALA A 604 47.36 14.98 -15.40
N LEU A 605 47.58 15.21 -16.70
CA LEU A 605 46.58 15.02 -17.74
C LEU A 605 47.20 14.25 -18.90
N ALA A 606 46.47 13.32 -19.48
CA ALA A 606 46.85 12.60 -20.69
C ALA A 606 45.75 12.72 -21.74
N VAL A 607 46.14 13.15 -22.94
CA VAL A 607 45.31 13.14 -24.14
C VAL A 607 45.86 12.02 -25.02
N PRO A 608 45.14 10.90 -25.18
CA PRO A 608 45.56 9.77 -26.01
C PRO A 608 45.69 10.17 -27.48
N ALA A 609 46.46 9.40 -28.25
CA ALA A 609 46.50 9.58 -29.69
C ALA A 609 45.14 9.25 -30.31
N ASP A 610 44.65 10.09 -31.21
CA ASP A 610 43.40 9.85 -31.91
C ASP A 610 43.69 9.32 -33.32
N ALA A 611 43.40 8.03 -33.53
CA ALA A 611 43.63 7.36 -34.80
C ALA A 611 42.70 7.86 -35.93
N ALA A 612 41.54 8.46 -35.60
CA ALA A 612 40.59 8.98 -36.58
C ALA A 612 41.03 10.35 -37.12
N THR A 613 41.62 11.19 -36.28
CA THR A 613 42.10 12.54 -36.65
C THR A 613 43.60 12.57 -36.98
N GLY A 614 44.35 11.56 -36.54
CA GLY A 614 45.80 11.46 -36.75
C GLY A 614 46.62 12.33 -35.79
N GLU A 615 46.00 12.83 -34.72
CA GLU A 615 46.66 13.63 -33.69
C GLU A 615 47.54 12.77 -32.77
N GLU A 616 48.77 13.20 -32.53
CA GLU A 616 49.68 12.53 -31.60
C GLU A 616 49.23 12.75 -30.15
N GLY A 617 49.29 11.70 -29.33
CA GLY A 617 48.98 11.78 -27.91
C GLY A 617 49.95 12.69 -27.15
N ARG A 618 49.47 13.30 -26.07
CA ARG A 618 50.22 14.26 -25.26
C ARG A 618 49.87 14.16 -23.78
N GLU A 619 50.89 14.12 -22.93
CA GLU A 619 50.74 14.32 -21.49
C GLU A 619 51.10 15.76 -21.09
N PHE A 620 50.43 16.25 -20.03
CA PHE A 620 50.70 17.53 -19.39
C PHE A 620 51.10 17.27 -17.94
N SER A 621 52.20 17.88 -17.52
CA SER A 621 52.68 17.79 -16.13
C SER A 621 51.83 18.61 -15.16
N TYR A 622 51.91 18.30 -13.87
CA TYR A 622 51.31 19.13 -12.81
C TYR A 622 51.84 20.58 -12.84
N ARG A 623 53.10 20.79 -13.23
CA ARG A 623 53.64 22.14 -13.51
C ARG A 623 52.89 22.85 -14.63
N GLU A 624 52.66 22.20 -15.77
CA GLU A 624 51.94 22.82 -16.89
C GLU A 624 50.48 23.11 -16.52
N LEU A 625 49.84 22.22 -15.75
CA LEU A 625 48.50 22.46 -15.22
C LEU A 625 48.49 23.69 -14.29
N ASP A 626 49.47 23.81 -13.40
CA ASP A 626 49.61 24.94 -12.49
C ASP A 626 49.79 26.26 -13.26
N GLU A 627 50.73 26.29 -14.20
CA GLU A 627 51.05 27.47 -15.01
C GLU A 627 49.81 27.98 -15.77
N ARG A 628 49.10 27.07 -16.47
CA ARG A 628 47.90 27.41 -17.25
C ARG A 628 46.73 27.86 -16.38
N SER A 629 46.48 27.17 -15.27
CA SER A 629 45.41 27.55 -14.36
C SER A 629 45.73 28.84 -13.60
N SER A 630 47.00 29.14 -13.31
CA SER A 630 47.43 30.43 -12.73
C SER A 630 47.22 31.59 -13.69
N GLN A 631 47.57 31.41 -14.98
CA GLN A 631 47.32 32.41 -16.02
C GLN A 631 45.82 32.77 -16.13
N LEU A 632 44.97 31.75 -16.24
CA LEU A 632 43.52 31.96 -16.30
C LEU A 632 42.98 32.56 -14.99
N ALA A 633 43.44 32.09 -13.82
CA ALA A 633 43.03 32.65 -12.54
C ALA A 633 43.34 34.15 -12.43
N ARG A 634 44.48 34.63 -12.95
CA ARG A 634 44.84 36.05 -12.97
C ARG A 634 43.92 36.88 -13.87
N VAL A 635 43.50 36.34 -15.01
CA VAL A 635 42.49 36.96 -15.89
C VAL A 635 41.15 37.12 -15.17
N LEU A 636 40.74 36.12 -14.38
CA LEU A 636 39.51 36.14 -13.58
C LEU A 636 39.61 37.12 -12.39
N ILE A 637 40.73 37.10 -11.66
CA ILE A 637 41.03 38.02 -10.56
C ILE A 637 41.03 39.47 -11.05
N ALA A 638 41.63 39.76 -12.21
CA ALA A 638 41.63 41.10 -12.81
C ALA A 638 40.23 41.60 -13.15
N ARG A 639 39.25 40.69 -13.31
CA ARG A 639 37.83 40.97 -13.51
C ARG A 639 37.04 41.03 -12.21
N GLY A 640 37.68 40.87 -11.05
CA GLY A 640 37.06 40.98 -9.73
C GLY A 640 36.57 39.67 -9.13
N VAL A 641 36.75 38.54 -9.83
CA VAL A 641 36.33 37.22 -9.34
C VAL A 641 37.16 36.84 -8.11
N GLY A 642 36.49 36.41 -7.04
CA GLY A 642 37.13 35.85 -5.86
C GLY A 642 36.15 35.26 -4.86
N THR A 643 36.59 35.07 -3.61
CA THR A 643 35.79 34.45 -2.54
C THR A 643 34.39 35.06 -2.40
N GLY A 644 33.38 34.19 -2.37
CA GLY A 644 31.96 34.55 -2.29
C GLY A 644 31.27 34.69 -3.65
N ASP A 645 32.02 34.65 -4.75
CA ASP A 645 31.46 34.57 -6.10
C ASP A 645 31.31 33.11 -6.54
N VAL A 646 30.38 32.85 -7.47
CA VAL A 646 30.21 31.55 -8.12
C VAL A 646 30.53 31.69 -9.61
N VAL A 647 31.36 30.80 -10.16
CA VAL A 647 31.73 30.76 -11.57
C VAL A 647 31.20 29.46 -12.18
N ALA A 648 30.34 29.57 -13.19
CA ALA A 648 29.84 28.42 -13.93
C ALA A 648 30.90 27.90 -14.92
N ILE A 649 31.04 26.58 -15.06
CA ILE A 649 31.92 25.94 -16.04
C ILE A 649 31.07 25.03 -16.91
N ALA A 650 30.92 25.41 -18.18
CA ALA A 650 30.21 24.63 -19.19
C ALA A 650 31.17 24.29 -20.34
N MET A 651 31.99 23.28 -20.11
CA MET A 651 32.99 22.78 -21.06
C MET A 651 32.88 21.25 -21.15
N PRO A 652 33.11 20.66 -22.34
CA PRO A 652 33.28 19.22 -22.43
C PRO A 652 34.52 18.79 -21.63
N ARG A 653 34.54 17.52 -21.22
CA ARG A 653 35.68 16.93 -20.52
C ARG A 653 36.94 17.07 -21.37
N SER A 654 37.84 17.95 -20.95
CA SER A 654 39.00 18.35 -21.73
C SER A 654 40.08 18.94 -20.83
N VAL A 655 41.28 19.15 -21.40
CA VAL A 655 42.34 19.89 -20.69
C VAL A 655 41.85 21.28 -20.25
N ALA A 656 41.05 21.95 -21.09
CA ALA A 656 40.47 23.25 -20.77
C ALA A 656 39.53 23.19 -19.55
N SER A 657 38.71 22.13 -19.41
CA SER A 657 37.79 21.98 -18.27
C SER A 657 38.53 21.85 -16.94
N VAL A 658 39.62 21.08 -16.91
CA VAL A 658 40.43 20.90 -15.69
C VAL A 658 41.22 22.17 -15.36
N VAL A 659 41.78 22.84 -16.38
CA VAL A 659 42.43 24.15 -16.20
C VAL A 659 41.44 25.18 -15.64
N ALA A 660 40.20 25.21 -16.14
CA ALA A 660 39.15 26.10 -15.66
C ALA A 660 38.76 25.84 -14.20
N GLN A 661 38.56 24.57 -13.81
CA GLN A 661 38.23 24.19 -12.43
C GLN A 661 39.31 24.68 -11.46
N TRP A 662 40.58 24.41 -11.77
CA TRP A 662 41.70 24.84 -10.93
C TRP A 662 41.94 26.35 -10.96
N ALA A 663 41.67 27.02 -12.08
CA ALA A 663 41.76 28.48 -12.16
C ALA A 663 40.72 29.14 -11.25
N VAL A 664 39.46 28.68 -11.29
CA VAL A 664 38.40 29.18 -10.40
C VAL A 664 38.77 28.92 -8.93
N ALA A 665 39.19 27.69 -8.60
CA ALA A 665 39.61 27.34 -7.24
C ALA A 665 40.75 28.26 -6.73
N LYS A 666 41.72 28.62 -7.59
CA LYS A 666 42.82 29.52 -7.24
C LYS A 666 42.38 30.95 -6.93
N THR A 667 41.30 31.44 -7.54
CA THR A 667 40.72 32.75 -7.21
C THR A 667 40.06 32.80 -5.84
N GLY A 668 39.68 31.63 -5.29
CA GLY A 668 38.87 31.49 -4.08
C GLY A 668 37.35 31.48 -4.33
N ALA A 669 36.90 31.68 -5.57
CA ALA A 669 35.49 31.55 -5.94
C ALA A 669 35.03 30.09 -5.95
N ALA A 670 33.72 29.88 -5.80
CA ALA A 670 33.11 28.56 -5.93
C ALA A 670 32.87 28.23 -7.41
N LEU A 671 33.12 26.99 -7.81
CA LEU A 671 32.81 26.53 -9.17
C LEU A 671 31.46 25.80 -9.22
N ALA A 672 30.69 26.04 -10.27
CA ALA A 672 29.44 25.33 -10.58
C ALA A 672 29.60 24.62 -11.93
N VAL A 673 29.70 23.28 -11.93
CA VAL A 673 29.82 22.50 -13.16
C VAL A 673 28.45 22.38 -13.80
N VAL A 674 28.32 22.80 -15.05
CA VAL A 674 27.07 22.80 -15.81
C VAL A 674 27.24 21.90 -17.03
N ASP A 675 26.18 21.17 -17.38
CA ASP A 675 26.13 20.41 -18.63
C ASP A 675 26.41 21.33 -19.83
N PRO A 676 27.47 21.07 -20.62
CA PRO A 676 27.82 21.87 -21.78
C PRO A 676 26.77 21.84 -22.89
N GLN A 677 25.73 20.99 -22.84
CA GLN A 677 24.58 21.07 -23.73
C GLN A 677 23.48 22.04 -23.24
N ARG A 678 23.50 22.40 -21.94
CA ARG A 678 22.49 23.28 -21.31
C ARG A 678 22.94 24.73 -21.11
N TRP A 679 24.19 25.03 -21.47
CA TRP A 679 24.88 26.32 -21.26
C TRP A 679 24.18 27.55 -21.87
N ALA A 680 23.43 27.38 -22.97
CA ALA A 680 22.89 28.48 -23.77
C ALA A 680 21.62 29.17 -23.21
N THR A 681 21.11 28.76 -22.04
CA THR A 681 19.77 29.17 -21.58
C THR A 681 19.77 30.33 -20.58
N THR A 682 20.68 30.38 -19.59
CA THR A 682 21.02 31.52 -18.70
C THR A 682 22.18 31.05 -17.80
N LEU A 683 22.98 31.96 -17.21
CA LEU A 683 23.88 31.58 -16.12
C LEU A 683 23.08 30.92 -14.97
N PRO A 684 23.61 29.88 -14.30
CA PRO A 684 22.99 29.32 -13.10
C PRO A 684 22.72 30.40 -12.06
N ALA A 685 21.64 30.24 -11.28
CA ALA A 685 21.29 31.19 -10.25
C ALA A 685 22.45 31.41 -9.27
N GLY A 686 22.89 32.66 -9.12
CA GLY A 686 24.01 33.04 -8.25
C GLY A 686 25.40 33.05 -8.92
N ALA A 687 25.54 32.54 -10.14
CA ALA A 687 26.79 32.65 -10.90
C ALA A 687 27.00 34.07 -11.43
N VAL A 688 28.21 34.62 -11.21
CA VAL A 688 28.60 35.97 -11.66
C VAL A 688 29.26 35.96 -13.04
N LEU A 689 29.74 34.80 -13.48
CA LEU A 689 30.46 34.59 -14.73
C LEU A 689 30.33 33.11 -15.14
N GLY A 690 30.33 32.82 -16.44
CA GLY A 690 30.47 31.46 -16.97
C GLY A 690 31.75 31.30 -17.80
N LEU A 691 32.35 30.11 -17.78
CA LEU A 691 33.49 29.72 -18.62
C LEU A 691 33.04 28.63 -19.61
N THR A 692 33.39 28.80 -20.89
CA THR A 692 33.09 27.83 -21.95
C THR A 692 34.17 27.85 -23.04
N VAL A 693 34.03 27.01 -24.07
CA VAL A 693 34.94 26.91 -25.22
C VAL A 693 34.17 27.06 -26.54
N ASP A 694 34.85 27.49 -27.61
CA ASP A 694 34.23 27.83 -28.90
C ASP A 694 33.39 26.68 -29.46
N ALA A 695 33.88 25.43 -29.32
CA ALA A 695 33.19 24.21 -29.74
C ALA A 695 31.79 24.02 -29.14
N VAL A 696 31.52 24.62 -27.97
CA VAL A 696 30.21 24.59 -27.29
C VAL A 696 29.30 25.72 -27.78
N THR A 697 29.88 26.82 -28.30
CA THR A 697 29.23 28.11 -28.55
C THR A 697 28.43 28.23 -29.84
N ALA A 698 27.85 27.14 -30.37
CA ALA A 698 27.07 27.15 -31.63
C ALA A 698 25.77 28.01 -31.61
N GLY A 699 25.58 28.90 -30.61
CA GLY A 699 24.53 29.90 -30.48
C GLY A 699 25.02 31.17 -29.74
N GLU A 700 24.27 32.27 -29.79
CA GLU A 700 24.62 33.51 -29.06
C GLU A 700 24.51 33.31 -27.54
N PRO A 701 25.59 33.46 -26.75
CA PRO A 701 25.51 33.37 -25.29
C PRO A 701 24.57 34.43 -24.71
N VAL A 702 23.68 34.00 -23.82
CA VAL A 702 22.86 34.91 -23.00
C VAL A 702 23.51 35.00 -21.61
N GLY A 703 24.12 36.15 -21.31
CA GLY A 703 24.84 36.43 -20.06
C GLY A 703 26.35 36.57 -20.24
N ASP A 704 27.08 36.79 -19.13
CA ASP A 704 28.53 36.99 -19.14
C ASP A 704 29.27 35.64 -19.21
N TRP A 705 29.39 35.09 -20.41
CA TRP A 705 30.18 33.88 -20.71
C TRP A 705 31.54 34.24 -21.30
N PHE A 706 32.58 33.56 -20.82
CA PHE A 706 33.97 33.73 -21.23
C PHE A 706 34.43 32.51 -22.02
N VAL A 707 34.65 32.69 -23.32
CA VAL A 707 35.11 31.66 -24.25
C VAL A 707 36.63 31.58 -24.17
N VAL A 708 37.17 30.60 -23.44
CA VAL A 708 38.60 30.63 -23.02
C VAL A 708 39.59 30.39 -24.17
N ASP A 709 39.13 29.84 -25.29
CA ASP A 709 39.87 29.54 -26.51
C ASP A 709 39.56 30.51 -27.66
N ASP A 710 38.77 31.56 -27.42
CA ASP A 710 38.69 32.71 -28.34
C ASP A 710 40.09 33.35 -28.50
N GLU A 711 40.44 33.76 -29.72
CA GLU A 711 41.82 34.16 -30.06
C GLU A 711 42.32 35.34 -29.21
N ASP A 712 41.46 36.33 -28.96
CA ASP A 712 41.81 37.50 -28.15
C ASP A 712 41.93 37.11 -26.67
N ILE A 713 40.99 36.32 -26.16
CA ILE A 713 40.98 35.85 -24.78
C ILE A 713 42.17 34.92 -24.48
N ALA A 714 42.46 33.98 -25.37
CA ALA A 714 43.59 33.06 -25.25
C ALA A 714 44.92 33.83 -25.25
N GLY A 715 45.02 34.89 -26.07
CA GLY A 715 46.14 35.83 -26.06
C GLY A 715 46.31 36.54 -24.71
N ASP A 716 45.21 37.03 -24.13
CA ASP A 716 45.19 37.67 -22.82
C ASP A 716 45.60 36.71 -21.70
N ILE A 717 45.12 35.46 -21.72
CA ILE A 717 45.50 34.42 -20.77
C ILE A 717 47.01 34.14 -20.88
N ALA A 718 47.52 33.91 -22.10
CA ALA A 718 48.92 33.61 -22.33
C ALA A 718 49.87 34.75 -21.93
N ALA A 719 49.40 36.00 -21.92
CA ALA A 719 50.16 37.17 -21.50
C ALA A 719 50.27 37.31 -19.97
N MET A 720 49.44 36.60 -19.19
CA MET A 720 49.51 36.64 -17.74
C MET A 720 50.74 35.90 -17.19
N PRO A 721 51.29 36.32 -16.04
CA PRO A 721 52.34 35.58 -15.34
C PRO A 721 51.88 34.16 -14.98
N ALA A 722 52.74 33.18 -15.21
CA ALA A 722 52.46 31.76 -14.98
C ALA A 722 52.86 31.25 -13.58
N ASP A 723 53.46 32.10 -12.74
CA ASP A 723 53.79 31.76 -11.36
C ASP A 723 52.53 31.46 -10.51
N PRO A 724 52.65 30.59 -9.49
CA PRO A 724 51.53 30.23 -8.62
C PRO A 724 50.81 31.45 -8.04
N VAL A 725 49.47 31.44 -8.09
CA VAL A 725 48.63 32.48 -7.49
C VAL A 725 48.77 32.47 -5.97
N THR A 726 49.11 33.61 -5.39
CA THR A 726 49.32 33.79 -3.96
C THR A 726 48.14 34.53 -3.31
N TYR A 727 48.13 34.57 -1.96
CA TYR A 727 47.14 35.38 -1.22
C TYR A 727 47.18 36.87 -1.60
N ALA A 728 48.32 37.40 -2.07
CA ALA A 728 48.48 38.80 -2.44
C ALA A 728 47.82 39.12 -3.78
N ASP A 729 47.57 38.11 -4.61
CA ASP A 729 46.92 38.24 -5.90
C ASP A 729 45.40 38.26 -5.77
N ARG A 730 44.85 37.57 -4.75
CA ARG A 730 43.40 37.36 -4.60
C ARG A 730 42.66 38.65 -4.25
N VAL A 731 41.46 38.80 -4.80
CA VAL A 731 40.55 39.92 -4.50
C VAL A 731 40.10 39.90 -3.04
N ARG A 732 39.88 38.70 -2.48
CA ARG A 732 39.42 38.44 -1.11
C ARG A 732 40.20 37.25 -0.53
N PRO A 733 40.42 37.20 0.80
CA PRO A 733 40.96 36.01 1.45
C PRO A 733 40.00 34.83 1.27
N VAL A 734 40.53 33.61 1.27
CA VAL A 734 39.75 32.36 1.22
C VAL A 734 40.04 31.56 2.47
N GLU A 735 38.97 31.15 3.12
CA GLU A 735 38.95 30.36 4.34
C GLU A 735 38.39 28.95 4.03
N PRO A 736 38.70 27.94 4.85
CA PRO A 736 38.18 26.57 4.66
C PRO A 736 36.65 26.50 4.70
N SER A 737 35.98 27.41 5.39
CA SER A 737 34.51 27.49 5.44
C SER A 737 33.88 28.12 4.20
N ASP A 738 34.68 28.74 3.32
CA ASP A 738 34.13 29.41 2.14
C ASP A 738 33.71 28.38 1.09
N PRO A 739 32.61 28.64 0.33
CA PRO A 739 32.14 27.80 -0.75
C PRO A 739 33.24 27.46 -1.78
N ALA A 740 33.35 26.18 -2.15
CA ALA A 740 34.28 25.69 -3.17
C ALA A 740 33.57 25.14 -4.41
N VAL A 741 32.46 24.43 -4.20
CA VAL A 741 31.68 23.78 -5.25
C VAL A 741 30.18 23.97 -5.00
N VAL A 742 29.44 24.31 -6.05
CA VAL A 742 27.97 24.32 -6.05
C VAL A 742 27.45 23.15 -6.88
N LEU A 743 26.65 22.29 -6.26
CA LEU A 743 25.94 21.17 -6.88
C LEU A 743 24.42 21.44 -6.77
N ASP A 744 23.60 20.75 -7.57
CA ASP A 744 22.15 20.99 -7.69
C ASP A 744 21.37 21.03 -6.37
N SER A 745 21.81 20.30 -5.33
CA SER A 745 21.12 20.22 -4.04
C SER A 745 21.94 20.70 -2.83
N ARG A 746 23.21 21.06 -3.03
CA ARG A 746 24.11 21.42 -1.92
C ARG A 746 25.31 22.24 -2.40
N THR A 747 25.73 23.18 -1.58
CA THR A 747 27.03 23.85 -1.71
C THR A 747 28.00 23.23 -0.71
N LEU A 748 29.20 22.88 -1.17
CA LEU A 748 30.27 22.37 -0.31
C LEU A 748 31.29 23.48 -0.06
N SER A 749 31.63 23.69 1.21
CA SER A 749 32.79 24.50 1.59
C SER A 749 34.09 23.84 1.17
N ASN A 750 35.19 24.60 1.18
CA ASN A 750 36.53 24.10 0.91
C ASN A 750 36.90 22.91 1.82
N ALA A 751 36.62 23.00 3.12
CA ALA A 751 36.89 21.92 4.07
C ALA A 751 36.07 20.67 3.75
N GLU A 752 34.76 20.81 3.55
CA GLU A 752 33.87 19.69 3.23
C GLU A 752 34.26 19.01 1.91
N LEU A 753 34.63 19.79 0.90
CA LEU A 753 35.06 19.24 -0.39
C LEU A 753 36.40 18.50 -0.25
N VAL A 754 37.39 19.06 0.46
CA VAL A 754 38.69 18.38 0.67
C VAL A 754 38.50 17.08 1.44
N ASP A 755 37.63 17.06 2.45
CA ASP A 755 37.33 15.86 3.22
C ASP A 755 36.60 14.81 2.36
N LEU A 756 35.64 15.24 1.52
CA LEU A 756 34.98 14.37 0.56
C LEU A 756 35.97 13.75 -0.44
N LEU A 757 36.86 14.56 -1.03
CA LEU A 757 37.87 14.06 -1.95
C LEU A 757 38.84 13.09 -1.27
N ALA A 758 39.22 13.34 -0.01
CA ALA A 758 40.06 12.43 0.77
C ALA A 758 39.34 11.10 1.07
N ALA A 759 38.05 11.15 1.40
CA ALA A 759 37.23 9.97 1.63
C ALA A 759 37.06 9.14 0.35
N LEU A 760 36.78 9.80 -0.78
CA LEU A 760 36.68 9.15 -2.10
C LEU A 760 38.01 8.54 -2.53
N ARG A 761 39.13 9.25 -2.32
CA ARG A 761 40.48 8.72 -2.56
C ARG A 761 40.73 7.43 -1.79
N HIS A 762 40.37 7.40 -0.50
CA HIS A 762 40.51 6.19 0.31
C HIS A 762 39.56 5.08 -0.15
N ARG A 763 38.28 5.40 -0.41
CA ARG A 763 37.25 4.45 -0.84
C ARG A 763 37.63 3.77 -2.15
N TYR A 764 38.14 4.52 -3.10
CA TYR A 764 38.57 4.02 -4.41
C TYR A 764 40.02 3.56 -4.43
N SER A 765 40.70 3.47 -3.28
CA SER A 765 42.11 3.05 -3.21
C SER A 765 43.05 3.83 -4.15
N MET A 766 42.72 5.09 -4.44
CA MET A 766 43.40 5.87 -5.47
C MET A 766 44.71 6.47 -4.93
N THR A 767 45.75 6.39 -5.76
CA THR A 767 47.13 6.81 -5.44
C THR A 767 47.68 7.71 -6.55
N TYR A 768 48.86 8.30 -6.33
CA TYR A 768 49.58 9.07 -7.35
C TYR A 768 49.99 8.23 -8.58
N GLU A 769 49.97 6.89 -8.48
CA GLU A 769 50.22 5.98 -9.60
C GLU A 769 48.95 5.69 -10.42
N SER A 770 47.79 6.21 -9.99
CA SER A 770 46.51 5.93 -10.64
C SER A 770 46.32 6.73 -11.93
N ARG A 771 45.65 6.13 -12.90
CA ARG A 771 45.22 6.77 -14.16
C ARG A 771 43.71 6.57 -14.29
N SER A 772 42.94 7.64 -14.26
CA SER A 772 41.47 7.61 -14.32
C SER A 772 40.98 8.04 -15.69
N ALA A 773 40.18 7.20 -16.36
CA ALA A 773 39.59 7.53 -17.65
C ALA A 773 38.34 8.39 -17.49
N ALA A 774 38.43 9.63 -18.00
CA ALA A 774 37.32 10.58 -18.05
C ALA A 774 36.44 10.32 -19.27
N VAL A 775 35.57 9.30 -19.18
CA VAL A 775 34.58 8.98 -20.23
C VAL A 775 33.52 10.09 -20.29
N SER A 776 33.19 10.59 -21.48
CA SER A 776 32.20 11.65 -21.68
C SER A 776 30.85 11.07 -22.12
N ARG A 777 29.75 11.38 -21.43
CA ARG A 777 28.41 11.03 -21.93
C ARG A 777 27.32 12.00 -21.49
N ALA A 778 26.43 12.33 -22.41
CA ALA A 778 25.22 13.14 -22.18
C ALA A 778 24.09 12.31 -21.55
N GLY A 779 23.26 12.93 -20.73
CA GLY A 779 22.01 12.34 -20.22
C GLY A 779 22.13 11.52 -18.93
N VAL A 780 23.22 11.65 -18.17
CA VAL A 780 23.30 11.13 -16.80
C VAL A 780 22.64 12.13 -15.85
N ASP A 781 21.71 11.68 -15.01
CA ASP A 781 20.97 12.50 -14.06
C ASP A 781 21.51 12.37 -12.62
N GLY A 782 21.05 13.28 -11.74
CA GLY A 782 21.21 13.19 -10.29
C GLY A 782 22.63 12.89 -9.78
N ALA A 783 22.79 11.77 -9.07
CA ALA A 783 24.03 11.35 -8.42
C ALA A 783 25.17 11.06 -9.42
N GLY A 784 24.84 10.55 -10.61
CA GLY A 784 25.82 10.26 -11.64
C GLY A 784 26.47 11.52 -12.21
N ALA A 785 25.68 12.59 -12.39
CA ALA A 785 26.20 13.90 -12.78
C ALA A 785 27.17 14.48 -11.73
N ARG A 786 26.90 14.25 -10.43
CA ARG A 786 27.79 14.68 -9.32
C ARG A 786 29.10 13.92 -9.31
N ALA A 787 29.05 12.60 -9.42
CA ALA A 787 30.24 11.75 -9.47
C ALA A 787 31.15 12.16 -10.65
N LEU A 788 30.55 12.42 -11.81
CA LEU A 788 31.27 12.89 -13.00
C LEU A 788 31.82 14.32 -12.84
N ALA A 789 31.12 15.21 -12.12
CA ALA A 789 31.59 16.57 -11.87
C ALA A 789 32.81 16.61 -10.93
N LEU A 790 32.87 15.71 -9.94
CA LEU A 790 33.93 15.67 -8.93
C LEU A 790 35.13 14.82 -9.32
N GLU A 791 34.98 13.89 -10.27
CA GLU A 791 36.04 12.95 -10.70
C GLU A 791 37.36 13.67 -11.04
N GLN A 792 37.32 14.70 -11.87
CA GLN A 792 38.54 15.38 -12.33
C GLN A 792 39.28 16.05 -11.17
N LEU A 793 38.55 16.66 -10.23
CA LEU A 793 39.10 17.23 -9.00
C LEU A 793 39.67 16.14 -8.10
N LEU A 794 38.96 15.02 -7.93
CA LEU A 794 39.41 13.88 -7.13
C LEU A 794 40.76 13.35 -7.61
N VAL A 795 40.86 13.06 -8.92
CA VAL A 795 42.06 12.52 -9.56
C VAL A 795 43.22 13.49 -9.42
N THR A 796 43.01 14.76 -9.79
CA THR A 796 44.09 15.76 -9.75
C THR A 796 44.49 16.18 -8.33
N ALA A 797 43.56 16.16 -7.37
CA ALA A 797 43.87 16.37 -5.95
C ALA A 797 44.65 15.21 -5.31
N THR A 798 44.72 14.06 -5.98
CA THR A 798 45.45 12.87 -5.51
C THR A 798 46.87 12.78 -6.07
N GLY A 799 47.23 13.60 -7.06
CA GLY A 799 48.47 13.43 -7.82
C GLY A 799 48.39 12.37 -8.92
N ALA A 800 47.18 11.89 -9.22
CA ALA A 800 46.90 10.89 -10.24
C ALA A 800 46.73 11.54 -11.64
N VAL A 801 46.61 10.73 -12.69
CA VAL A 801 46.47 11.21 -14.08
C VAL A 801 45.01 11.14 -14.53
N VAL A 802 44.48 12.24 -15.08
CA VAL A 802 43.21 12.23 -15.82
C VAL A 802 43.50 11.87 -17.28
N VAL A 803 42.97 10.76 -17.76
CA VAL A 803 43.07 10.31 -19.16
C VAL A 803 41.79 10.72 -19.88
N PHE A 804 41.90 11.63 -20.85
CA PHE A 804 40.74 12.09 -21.62
C PHE A 804 40.39 11.08 -22.72
N VAL A 805 39.21 10.49 -22.64
CA VAL A 805 38.74 9.57 -23.68
C VAL A 805 38.30 10.39 -24.91
N PRO A 806 38.73 10.03 -26.14
CA PRO A 806 38.35 10.74 -27.36
C PRO A 806 36.83 10.87 -27.53
N GLU A 807 36.39 11.99 -28.11
CA GLU A 807 34.97 12.26 -28.28
C GLU A 807 34.31 11.21 -29.20
N GLY A 808 33.19 10.63 -28.74
CA GLY A 808 32.50 9.54 -29.44
C GLY A 808 32.91 8.13 -29.00
N VAL A 809 34.00 7.97 -28.25
CA VAL A 809 34.42 6.69 -27.66
C VAL A 809 33.75 6.54 -26.29
N VAL A 810 32.64 5.77 -26.24
CA VAL A 810 31.79 5.65 -25.04
C VAL A 810 31.52 4.21 -24.61
N ASP A 811 31.80 3.24 -25.48
CA ASP A 811 31.56 1.81 -25.27
C ASP A 811 32.40 0.97 -26.25
N GLY A 812 32.43 -0.36 -26.01
CA GLY A 812 33.00 -1.35 -26.94
C GLY A 812 34.52 -1.35 -27.08
N GLU A 813 35.00 -1.96 -28.18
CA GLU A 813 36.43 -2.21 -28.45
C GLU A 813 37.28 -0.93 -28.48
N ASP A 814 36.70 0.20 -28.90
CA ASP A 814 37.41 1.48 -28.94
C ASP A 814 37.70 2.00 -27.51
N LEU A 815 36.76 1.84 -26.59
CA LEU A 815 36.96 2.20 -25.18
C LEU A 815 37.91 1.20 -24.49
N ASP A 816 37.77 -0.11 -24.72
CA ASP A 816 38.73 -1.11 -24.24
C ASP A 816 40.16 -0.80 -24.72
N GLY A 817 40.31 -0.37 -25.97
CA GLY A 817 41.58 0.06 -26.54
C GLY A 817 42.20 1.25 -25.82
N VAL A 818 41.40 2.26 -25.45
CA VAL A 818 41.88 3.41 -24.66
C VAL A 818 42.27 2.95 -23.26
N LEU A 819 41.43 2.17 -22.58
CA LEU A 819 41.70 1.67 -21.23
C LEU A 819 43.00 0.87 -21.16
N TYR A 820 43.24 0.03 -22.17
CA TYR A 820 44.46 -0.78 -22.28
C TYR A 820 45.70 0.05 -22.63
N ASN A 821 45.65 0.87 -23.69
CA ASN A 821 46.83 1.58 -24.19
C ASN A 821 47.30 2.69 -23.25
N GLU A 822 46.39 3.24 -22.44
CA GLU A 822 46.67 4.30 -21.48
C GLU A 822 46.87 3.79 -20.05
N TRP A 823 46.99 2.47 -19.86
CA TRP A 823 47.20 1.83 -18.55
C TRP A 823 46.21 2.34 -17.49
N VAL A 824 44.93 2.39 -17.85
CA VAL A 824 43.88 2.96 -17.00
C VAL A 824 43.63 2.03 -15.81
N THR A 825 43.73 2.59 -14.60
CA THR A 825 43.51 1.85 -13.36
C THR A 825 42.14 2.12 -12.73
N HIS A 826 41.53 3.27 -13.05
CA HIS A 826 40.23 3.69 -12.54
C HIS A 826 39.34 4.19 -13.67
N VAL A 827 38.04 3.93 -13.60
CA VAL A 827 37.09 4.45 -14.59
C VAL A 827 35.74 4.75 -13.94
N HIS A 828 35.16 5.89 -14.33
CA HIS A 828 33.81 6.29 -13.98
C HIS A 828 32.92 6.17 -15.22
N LEU A 829 31.95 5.25 -15.22
CA LEU A 829 31.09 5.02 -16.39
C LEU A 829 29.67 4.53 -15.99
N PRO A 830 28.67 4.69 -16.88
CA PRO A 830 27.36 4.11 -16.65
C PRO A 830 27.36 2.59 -16.91
N ALA A 831 26.41 1.88 -16.33
CA ALA A 831 26.20 0.45 -16.47
C ALA A 831 26.01 0.01 -17.92
N SER A 832 25.47 0.90 -18.77
CA SER A 832 25.32 0.66 -20.20
C SER A 832 26.68 0.50 -20.90
N SER A 833 27.65 1.35 -20.61
CA SER A 833 29.02 1.22 -21.12
C SER A 833 29.69 -0.03 -20.54
N LEU A 834 29.46 -0.35 -19.26
CA LEU A 834 30.09 -1.50 -18.60
C LEU A 834 29.70 -2.84 -19.23
N GLN A 835 28.48 -2.94 -19.78
CA GLN A 835 27.98 -4.14 -20.46
C GLN A 835 28.66 -4.44 -21.80
N THR A 836 29.36 -3.45 -22.37
CA THR A 836 30.01 -3.58 -23.68
C THR A 836 31.51 -3.84 -23.60
N LEU A 837 32.11 -3.65 -22.41
CA LEU A 837 33.54 -3.80 -22.16
C LEU A 837 33.88 -5.23 -21.76
N GLU A 838 35.10 -5.64 -22.07
CA GLU A 838 35.62 -6.92 -21.60
C GLU A 838 36.08 -6.83 -20.12
N PRO A 839 35.60 -7.70 -19.21
CA PRO A 839 36.04 -7.67 -17.81
C PRO A 839 37.52 -8.03 -17.57
N GLY A 840 38.27 -8.41 -18.61
CA GLY A 840 39.63 -8.95 -18.53
C GLY A 840 40.76 -7.91 -18.58
N LEU A 841 40.48 -6.62 -18.36
CA LEU A 841 41.47 -5.54 -18.41
C LEU A 841 42.45 -5.64 -17.24
N GLU A 842 43.72 -5.98 -17.51
CA GLU A 842 44.72 -6.34 -16.49
C GLU A 842 45.11 -5.17 -15.56
N ASP A 843 45.22 -3.95 -16.09
CA ASP A 843 45.62 -2.76 -15.33
C ASP A 843 44.44 -2.10 -14.60
N LEU A 844 43.20 -2.43 -14.99
CA LEU A 844 42.01 -1.85 -14.39
C LEU A 844 41.80 -2.44 -12.99
N ALA A 845 41.74 -1.58 -11.97
CA ALA A 845 41.58 -1.98 -10.58
C ALA A 845 40.20 -1.64 -10.03
N VAL A 846 39.67 -0.46 -10.39
CA VAL A 846 38.46 0.10 -9.82
C VAL A 846 37.50 0.59 -10.89
N VAL A 847 36.25 0.16 -10.78
CA VAL A 847 35.13 0.60 -11.61
C VAL A 847 34.11 1.32 -10.75
N VAL A 848 33.84 2.58 -11.07
CA VAL A 848 32.80 3.38 -10.41
C VAL A 848 31.62 3.54 -11.36
N LEU A 849 30.51 2.90 -11.01
CA LEU A 849 29.25 3.00 -11.73
C LEU A 849 28.52 4.28 -11.34
N VAL A 850 28.12 5.08 -12.33
CA VAL A 850 27.43 6.37 -12.12
C VAL A 850 25.90 6.25 -12.11
N ASP A 851 25.37 5.07 -12.45
CA ASP A 851 23.96 4.67 -12.42
C ASP A 851 23.82 3.20 -11.95
N GLU A 852 22.59 2.71 -11.80
CA GLU A 852 22.33 1.33 -11.37
C GLU A 852 22.65 0.31 -12.47
N ALA A 853 23.16 -0.85 -12.06
CA ALA A 853 23.50 -1.96 -12.95
C ALA A 853 22.74 -3.25 -12.59
N PRO A 854 22.34 -4.07 -13.58
CA PRO A 854 21.77 -5.39 -13.32
C PRO A 854 22.69 -6.29 -12.49
N ALA A 855 22.13 -7.07 -11.57
CA ALA A 855 22.89 -7.92 -10.64
C ALA A 855 23.86 -8.90 -11.34
N GLY A 856 23.49 -9.42 -12.52
CA GLY A 856 24.37 -10.29 -13.31
C GLY A 856 25.65 -9.60 -13.79
N VAL A 857 25.55 -8.32 -14.20
CA VAL A 857 26.70 -7.51 -14.64
C VAL A 857 27.60 -7.20 -13.44
N LEU A 858 27.01 -6.82 -12.30
CA LEU A 858 27.76 -6.56 -11.07
C LEU A 858 28.51 -7.80 -10.58
N ALA A 859 27.89 -8.98 -10.61
CA ALA A 859 28.52 -10.23 -10.20
C ALA A 859 29.72 -10.59 -11.09
N GLN A 860 29.59 -10.38 -12.41
CA GLN A 860 30.67 -10.61 -13.37
C GLN A 860 31.87 -9.69 -13.10
N TRP A 861 31.63 -8.39 -12.94
CA TRP A 861 32.70 -7.41 -12.75
C TRP A 861 33.34 -7.47 -11.35
N ARG A 862 32.55 -7.74 -10.30
CA ARG A 862 33.07 -7.94 -8.93
C ARG A 862 33.96 -9.18 -8.78
N SER A 863 33.94 -10.08 -9.76
CA SER A 863 34.84 -11.24 -9.77
C SER A 863 36.28 -10.90 -10.15
N ALA A 864 36.50 -9.76 -10.83
CA ALA A 864 37.80 -9.33 -11.34
C ALA A 864 38.25 -7.96 -10.80
N HIS A 865 37.30 -7.08 -10.48
CA HIS A 865 37.54 -5.66 -10.18
C HIS A 865 36.84 -5.20 -8.89
N GLN A 866 37.34 -4.12 -8.28
CA GLN A 866 36.59 -3.44 -7.23
C GLN A 866 35.50 -2.57 -7.87
N VAL A 867 34.24 -2.91 -7.65
CA VAL A 867 33.09 -2.20 -8.24
C VAL A 867 32.33 -1.42 -7.17
N HIS A 868 32.23 -0.10 -7.37
CA HIS A 868 31.44 0.81 -6.53
C HIS A 868 30.28 1.40 -7.33
N VAL A 869 29.14 1.67 -6.69
CA VAL A 869 28.01 2.40 -7.28
C VAL A 869 27.94 3.79 -6.63
N ALA A 870 27.80 4.84 -7.43
CA ALA A 870 27.81 6.22 -6.96
C ALA A 870 26.54 6.63 -6.19
N SER A 871 25.43 5.88 -6.32
CA SER A 871 24.21 6.09 -5.54
C SER A 871 24.34 5.67 -4.07
N ASP A 872 25.32 4.83 -3.71
CA ASP A 872 25.67 4.46 -2.33
C ASP A 872 26.42 5.61 -1.58
N GLN A 873 26.11 6.86 -1.91
CA GLN A 873 26.77 8.08 -1.41
C GLN A 873 25.78 9.03 -0.74
N HIS A 874 24.63 8.54 -0.28
CA HIS A 874 23.63 9.30 0.48
C HIS A 874 23.66 8.93 1.95
#